data_AF-A0A7Y4YM58-F1
#
_entry.id   AF-A0A7Y4YM58-F1
#
_cell.length_a   1.000
_cell.length_b   1.000
_cell.length_c   1.000
_cell.angle_alpha   90.00
_cell.angle_beta   90.00
_cell.angle_gamma   90.00
#
_symmetry.space_group_name_H-M   'P 1'
#
loop_
_entity.id
_entity.type
_entity.pdbx_description
1 polymer ?
#
loop_
_entity_poly.entity_id
_entity_poly.type
_entity_poly.pdbx_seq_one_letter_code
_entity_poly.pdbx_strand_id
1 'polypeptide(L)'
;MNLKPNLRNLVVIVATFATLTLTSCGGSKSSTPPAATPTPTPTASLAGRIQKGPFAIGSQITVNELNDTLGPTGKVYNVQTSDDLGNFAVASKIGTHLVDVVGNGFFMDELSGQLASAPIQLQAIVDLSVNSSPTINVLTALQAPRLKALIAQGNAYAVADAQSRNEVLAAFGIDPLKVSGLTNLYSMKINGSTDPDAVLLAISSILSQMAHTAAASKGSSIPAELSSFVSTIANQLTSTGVLSNASILAARQAAAIQLDLAAVRSNVESFYASKSVTLVAPKFEEWVDKDGSGILPRRLVATTGLVFTDATGVGAQQIVTSNIVTVSGIGAGIFAPVTVDASTTLIKNNVAIVGSASTVQDGDTLALQITSLGYALTNTSTLQVGTSSAVWHVASKPLGGTIRMLNGSGLILSNNGTENIAIAAGSTTFNFVNSVANGATYSVVVATQPTAPAQVCSVSGGAGTVSGTPSNLIVSCAGPVTGLGFTNQTGVNPGAVITSNDYTVTGLGASIIANVTVDASTTLIKNTVDVVGSSTSVIDGDTLALRVTALGYGLTNTSTVTIASSSADWLVTSKPLGGTITGLVGSGLMLGNNADVITVAAGAATFNFNAPVPMGSSYNARVLTHPASPLQLCSFAPNQCASPAGELNTVSCGVASATPSNISASCSNQSALVYGTNGALIYVDASTGALHQDSSTGVMYLNSMTTDITGKFAYLATNPVSGQFIDSYTVDVRGRLTHTGASVSGANFMFDGTGKFGLASTHNMMSGTNTFTSYALDTLTGAMTSTGSSLTSSNLMWHPSRQFVYAYTPPATPGDGTWTAYKINTITGIFEANAITVVGNAWGFVFDPAGTAAFISSAAGITSYGINATTGALSVGTTVAGTSVTIDPLGKFAYVNVWNTTPPGSWSTTSYTIGTLGILVNPVTVTTSGSVLKFDPLGKFAYDLGWVGAPSTKTLTTYLINTVTGALIQQASVPTTLSNLTFDPTGKYAFDTSTKIDAFSINQTTGGLTPIGVAVPGQGITFDPSGLGKFAYVYAPSPSMIGDGSLQACTVTATGLVKVGTPVTIGYQAPQFDPSGKFLLGTATGGLTSYSIDPTTGGLTPNGATIASVMNISKVIPAP
;
A
#
# COMPACT_ATOMS: atom_id res chain seq x y z
N MET A 1 24.51 -63.42 23.45
CA MET A 1 23.59 -64.13 24.39
C MET A 1 22.18 -63.86 23.86
N ASN A 2 21.33 -64.83 23.48
CA ASN A 2 20.95 -66.13 24.03
C ASN A 2 19.84 -66.04 25.12
N LEU A 3 18.69 -66.66 24.81
CA LEU A 3 17.59 -67.15 25.68
C LEU A 3 16.44 -66.24 26.20
N LYS A 4 15.25 -66.53 25.62
CA LYS A 4 13.87 -66.61 26.19
C LYS A 4 13.81 -67.35 27.57
N PRO A 5 12.70 -67.38 28.38
CA PRO A 5 11.31 -67.69 27.92
C PRO A 5 10.03 -67.33 28.76
N ASN A 6 8.85 -67.56 28.15
CA ASN A 6 7.55 -68.01 28.76
C ASN A 6 6.79 -67.06 29.76
N LEU A 7 5.47 -67.14 30.05
CA LEU A 7 4.27 -67.97 29.70
C LEU A 7 2.98 -67.07 29.90
N ARG A 8 1.66 -67.41 29.90
CA ARG A 8 0.77 -68.60 29.74
C ARG A 8 -0.71 -68.18 29.48
N ASN A 9 -1.47 -68.89 28.64
CA ASN A 9 -2.88 -69.40 28.79
C ASN A 9 -3.57 -69.52 27.39
N LEU A 10 -4.03 -70.69 26.88
CA LEU A 10 -5.16 -71.61 27.21
C LEU A 10 -6.57 -71.06 26.81
N VAL A 11 -7.51 -71.77 26.16
CA VAL A 11 -7.84 -73.23 26.01
C VAL A 11 -8.31 -73.55 24.54
N VAL A 12 -7.70 -74.47 23.77
CA VAL A 12 -7.95 -75.94 23.50
C VAL A 12 -9.27 -76.34 22.78
N ILE A 13 -9.15 -77.07 21.63
CA ILE A 13 -9.87 -78.31 21.14
C ILE A 13 -9.79 -78.44 19.59
N VAL A 14 -9.78 -79.61 18.90
CA VAL A 14 -9.01 -80.87 19.05
C VAL A 14 -9.09 -81.78 17.78
N ALA A 15 -7.98 -82.47 17.41
CA ALA A 15 -7.83 -83.63 16.46
C ALA A 15 -8.14 -83.44 14.94
N THR A 16 -7.62 -84.25 13.98
CA THR A 16 -6.93 -85.57 14.06
C THR A 16 -5.77 -85.73 13.05
N PHE A 17 -4.89 -86.72 13.27
CA PHE A 17 -3.65 -87.06 12.53
C PHE A 17 -3.83 -87.95 11.28
N ALA A 18 -2.88 -87.89 10.33
CA ALA A 18 -2.23 -89.05 9.70
C ALA A 18 -0.91 -88.66 8.97
N THR A 19 0.10 -89.53 9.00
CA THR A 19 1.38 -89.41 8.26
C THR A 19 1.79 -90.78 7.73
N LEU A 20 2.47 -90.88 6.56
CA LEU A 20 3.60 -91.83 6.32
C LEU A 20 4.26 -91.75 4.91
N THR A 21 5.57 -92.05 4.89
CA THR A 21 6.44 -92.69 3.84
C THR A 21 6.41 -92.32 2.34
N LEU A 22 7.52 -91.71 1.91
CA LEU A 22 8.60 -92.25 1.03
C LEU A 22 8.33 -92.86 -0.38
N THR A 23 9.21 -92.43 -1.31
CA THR A 23 9.82 -93.13 -2.47
C THR A 23 8.96 -93.67 -3.63
N SER A 24 9.23 -93.14 -4.82
CA SER A 24 9.57 -93.97 -6.00
C SER A 24 10.43 -93.18 -7.01
N CYS A 25 11.38 -93.85 -7.65
CA CYS A 25 12.09 -93.34 -8.84
C CYS A 25 11.57 -94.08 -10.08
N GLY A 26 11.44 -93.39 -11.20
CA GLY A 26 11.10 -94.01 -12.48
C GLY A 26 10.93 -92.97 -13.58
N GLY A 27 11.59 -93.16 -14.71
CA GLY A 27 11.50 -92.25 -15.84
C GLY A 27 11.64 -92.97 -17.18
N SER A 28 11.59 -92.17 -18.25
CA SER A 28 11.77 -92.54 -19.67
C SER A 28 10.50 -92.86 -20.49
N LYS A 29 10.46 -92.19 -21.66
CA LYS A 29 9.83 -92.59 -22.94
C LYS A 29 8.29 -92.62 -23.07
N SER A 30 7.80 -91.57 -23.74
CA SER A 30 7.20 -91.69 -25.08
C SER A 30 6.09 -92.75 -25.30
N SER A 31 4.85 -92.32 -25.16
CA SER A 31 3.73 -92.82 -25.97
C SER A 31 2.73 -91.69 -26.26
N THR A 32 2.10 -91.72 -27.43
CA THR A 32 1.18 -90.66 -27.89
C THR A 32 -0.28 -91.15 -27.82
N PRO A 33 -1.15 -90.57 -26.98
CA PRO A 33 -2.60 -90.77 -27.02
C PRO A 33 -3.27 -89.82 -28.03
N PRO A 34 -4.55 -90.05 -28.41
CA PRO A 34 -5.05 -89.63 -29.72
C PRO A 34 -5.50 -88.16 -29.84
N ALA A 35 -5.71 -87.73 -31.10
CA ALA A 35 -6.35 -86.47 -31.42
C ALA A 35 -7.78 -86.40 -30.85
N ALA A 36 -8.07 -85.34 -30.09
CA ALA A 36 -9.42 -85.01 -29.65
C ALA A 36 -10.26 -84.46 -30.82
N THR A 37 -11.54 -84.81 -30.87
CA THR A 37 -12.51 -84.20 -31.79
C THR A 37 -12.70 -82.71 -31.51
N PRO A 38 -12.95 -81.87 -32.52
CA PRO A 38 -13.14 -80.43 -32.32
C PRO A 38 -14.42 -80.14 -31.53
N THR A 39 -14.26 -79.67 -30.30
CA THR A 39 -15.32 -79.08 -29.48
C THR A 39 -15.95 -77.89 -30.22
N PRO A 40 -17.29 -77.71 -30.22
CA PRO A 40 -17.93 -76.62 -30.96
C PRO A 40 -17.47 -75.24 -30.45
N THR A 41 -16.95 -74.44 -31.39
CA THR A 41 -16.43 -73.09 -31.18
C THR A 41 -17.51 -72.14 -30.62
N PRO A 42 -17.35 -71.59 -29.40
CA PRO A 42 -18.39 -70.79 -28.76
C PRO A 42 -18.50 -69.41 -29.41
N THR A 43 -19.67 -69.10 -29.99
CA THR A 43 -19.89 -67.83 -30.71
C THR A 43 -20.27 -66.70 -29.76
N ALA A 44 -19.26 -65.97 -29.28
CA ALA A 44 -19.40 -64.81 -28.41
C ALA A 44 -19.97 -63.59 -29.14
N SER A 45 -20.63 -62.70 -28.40
CA SER A 45 -21.10 -61.38 -28.86
C SER A 45 -20.52 -60.30 -27.96
N LEU A 46 -20.12 -59.17 -28.52
CA LEU A 46 -19.38 -58.11 -27.85
C LEU A 46 -20.13 -56.77 -27.97
N ALA A 47 -20.52 -56.19 -26.85
CA ALA A 47 -21.08 -54.84 -26.78
C ALA A 47 -20.53 -54.10 -25.56
N GLY A 48 -19.56 -53.21 -25.77
CA GLY A 48 -18.75 -52.59 -24.72
C GLY A 48 -18.88 -51.07 -24.64
N ARG A 49 -18.00 -50.47 -23.84
CA ARG A 49 -17.85 -49.01 -23.68
C ARG A 49 -16.38 -48.60 -23.77
N ILE A 50 -16.08 -47.35 -24.09
CA ILE A 50 -14.74 -46.77 -23.98
C ILE A 50 -14.75 -45.44 -23.21
N GLN A 51 -13.91 -45.35 -22.16
CA GLN A 51 -13.97 -44.29 -21.14
C GLN A 51 -12.57 -43.90 -20.59
N LYS A 52 -12.10 -42.69 -20.93
CA LYS A 52 -11.13 -41.84 -20.18
C LYS A 52 -11.92 -40.79 -19.40
N GLY A 53 -12.51 -39.82 -20.09
CA GLY A 53 -13.95 -39.57 -19.98
C GLY A 53 -14.67 -40.37 -21.09
N PRO A 54 -16.01 -40.42 -21.13
CA PRO A 54 -16.70 -41.07 -22.23
C PRO A 54 -16.22 -40.53 -23.59
N PHE A 55 -15.95 -41.42 -24.53
CA PHE A 55 -15.55 -41.04 -25.88
C PHE A 55 -16.78 -40.57 -26.67
N ALA A 56 -16.58 -39.54 -27.50
CA ALA A 56 -17.64 -38.99 -28.35
C ALA A 56 -18.14 -40.01 -29.39
N ILE A 57 -19.35 -39.81 -29.89
CA ILE A 57 -19.94 -40.59 -30.98
C ILE A 57 -19.04 -40.58 -32.24
N GLY A 58 -18.94 -41.71 -32.95
CA GLY A 58 -18.06 -41.83 -34.13
C GLY A 58 -16.57 -41.98 -33.81
N SER A 59 -16.22 -42.39 -32.59
CA SER A 59 -14.86 -42.83 -32.23
C SER A 59 -14.62 -44.27 -32.72
N GLN A 60 -13.46 -44.52 -33.33
CA GLN A 60 -13.19 -45.79 -34.01
C GLN A 60 -12.83 -46.89 -33.02
N ILE A 61 -13.41 -48.08 -33.19
CA ILE A 61 -13.11 -49.27 -32.39
C ILE A 61 -12.72 -50.42 -33.32
N THR A 62 -11.48 -50.90 -33.19
CA THR A 62 -10.96 -52.08 -33.89
C THR A 62 -10.86 -53.25 -32.91
N VAL A 63 -11.50 -54.37 -33.24
CA VAL A 63 -11.47 -55.61 -32.46
C VAL A 63 -10.75 -56.68 -33.26
N ASN A 64 -9.60 -57.13 -32.78
CA ASN A 64 -8.82 -58.22 -33.38
C ASN A 64 -9.12 -59.53 -32.63
N GLU A 65 -9.50 -60.58 -33.35
CA GLU A 65 -9.79 -61.89 -32.78
C GLU A 65 -8.48 -62.65 -32.50
N LEU A 66 -8.25 -63.07 -31.24
CA LEU A 66 -7.02 -63.71 -30.78
C LEU A 66 -7.23 -65.19 -30.46
N ASN A 67 -6.18 -65.99 -30.58
CA ASN A 67 -6.11 -67.34 -30.03
C ASN A 67 -5.68 -67.36 -28.55
N ASP A 68 -5.70 -68.55 -27.96
CA ASP A 68 -5.38 -68.85 -26.56
C ASP A 68 -3.96 -68.40 -26.12
N THR A 69 -3.04 -68.14 -27.06
CA THR A 69 -1.68 -67.63 -26.80
C THR A 69 -1.52 -66.14 -27.15
N LEU A 70 -2.64 -65.41 -27.32
CA LEU A 70 -2.72 -64.01 -27.76
C LEU A 70 -2.18 -63.73 -29.18
N GLY A 71 -1.96 -64.76 -29.99
CA GLY A 71 -1.67 -64.62 -31.41
C GLY A 71 -2.92 -64.22 -32.20
N PRO A 72 -2.84 -63.23 -33.12
CA PRO A 72 -4.00 -62.83 -33.93
C PRO A 72 -4.40 -63.94 -34.90
N THR A 73 -5.70 -64.20 -35.01
CA THR A 73 -6.29 -65.15 -35.98
C THR A 73 -6.30 -64.62 -37.42
N GLY A 74 -6.06 -63.33 -37.61
CA GLY A 74 -6.20 -62.61 -38.89
C GLY A 74 -7.58 -62.00 -39.12
N LYS A 75 -8.56 -62.24 -38.24
CA LYS A 75 -9.91 -61.67 -38.33
C LYS A 75 -10.04 -60.40 -37.49
N VAL A 76 -10.57 -59.35 -38.12
CA VAL A 76 -10.67 -58.01 -37.54
C VAL A 76 -12.06 -57.45 -37.79
N TYR A 77 -12.65 -56.81 -36.78
CA TYR A 77 -13.92 -56.09 -36.86
C TYR A 77 -13.68 -54.62 -36.58
N ASN A 78 -14.14 -53.73 -37.47
CA ASN A 78 -14.10 -52.29 -37.25
C ASN A 78 -15.53 -51.78 -37.03
N VAL A 79 -15.76 -51.13 -35.90
CA VAL A 79 -17.03 -50.50 -35.52
C VAL A 79 -16.76 -49.09 -34.98
N GLN A 80 -17.80 -48.36 -34.60
CA GLN A 80 -17.73 -47.00 -34.08
C GLN A 80 -18.50 -46.90 -32.76
N THR A 81 -18.24 -45.88 -31.96
CA THR A 81 -19.11 -45.54 -30.82
C THR A 81 -20.48 -45.04 -31.31
N SER A 82 -21.55 -45.53 -30.69
CA SER A 82 -22.95 -45.23 -31.04
C SER A 82 -23.54 -44.01 -30.33
N ASP A 83 -22.86 -43.52 -29.28
CA ASP A 83 -23.27 -42.36 -28.49
C ASP A 83 -22.08 -41.67 -27.81
N ASP A 84 -22.32 -40.47 -27.27
CA ASP A 84 -21.36 -39.69 -26.47
C ASP A 84 -21.13 -40.25 -25.05
N LEU A 85 -21.59 -41.47 -24.76
CA LEU A 85 -21.30 -42.20 -23.53
C LEU A 85 -20.25 -43.31 -23.77
N GLY A 86 -19.70 -43.36 -24.98
CA GLY A 86 -18.66 -44.29 -25.42
C GLY A 86 -19.15 -45.71 -25.72
N ASN A 87 -20.46 -45.97 -25.87
CA ASN A 87 -20.96 -47.32 -26.17
C ASN A 87 -20.56 -47.79 -27.57
N PHE A 88 -20.30 -49.08 -27.76
CA PHE A 88 -20.11 -49.70 -29.08
C PHE A 88 -20.61 -51.15 -29.09
N ALA A 89 -20.92 -51.70 -30.27
CA ALA A 89 -21.29 -53.11 -30.42
C ALA A 89 -20.79 -53.73 -31.73
N VAL A 90 -20.37 -54.99 -31.67
CA VAL A 90 -20.01 -55.81 -32.85
C VAL A 90 -21.22 -56.67 -33.21
N ALA A 91 -21.86 -56.37 -34.35
CA ALA A 91 -23.06 -57.07 -34.81
C ALA A 91 -22.81 -58.55 -35.19
N SER A 92 -21.59 -58.84 -35.64
CA SER A 92 -21.15 -60.21 -35.98
C SER A 92 -20.67 -60.97 -34.74
N LYS A 93 -20.95 -62.27 -34.70
CA LYS A 93 -20.38 -63.16 -33.68
C LYS A 93 -18.86 -63.31 -33.82
N ILE A 94 -18.19 -63.40 -32.69
CA ILE A 94 -16.76 -63.66 -32.52
C ILE A 94 -16.59 -65.15 -32.20
N GLY A 95 -15.59 -65.79 -32.80
CA GLY A 95 -15.38 -67.24 -32.72
C GLY A 95 -14.43 -67.67 -31.60
N THR A 96 -13.45 -66.84 -31.24
CA THR A 96 -12.60 -67.10 -30.07
C THR A 96 -13.13 -66.37 -28.85
N HIS A 97 -12.66 -66.78 -27.66
CA HIS A 97 -13.00 -66.09 -26.42
C HIS A 97 -12.09 -64.91 -26.11
N LEU A 98 -10.91 -64.79 -26.75
CA LEU A 98 -9.96 -63.70 -26.52
C LEU A 98 -9.94 -62.68 -27.66
N VAL A 99 -9.98 -61.39 -27.31
CA VAL A 99 -9.90 -60.28 -28.28
C VAL A 99 -8.96 -59.17 -27.84
N ASP A 100 -8.33 -58.50 -28.80
CA ASP A 100 -7.61 -57.24 -28.62
C ASP A 100 -8.49 -56.09 -29.11
N VAL A 101 -9.02 -55.28 -28.19
CA VAL A 101 -9.91 -54.15 -28.48
C VAL A 101 -9.10 -52.87 -28.37
N VAL A 102 -8.97 -52.16 -29.51
CA VAL A 102 -8.29 -50.88 -29.62
C VAL A 102 -9.31 -49.82 -30.02
N GLY A 103 -9.48 -48.81 -29.17
CA GLY A 103 -10.34 -47.65 -29.46
C GLY A 103 -9.53 -46.38 -29.65
N ASN A 104 -9.93 -45.54 -30.61
CA ASN A 104 -9.26 -44.28 -30.95
C ASN A 104 -10.29 -43.17 -31.23
N GLY A 105 -10.23 -42.08 -30.48
CA GLY A 105 -11.19 -40.98 -30.62
C GLY A 105 -11.05 -39.88 -29.58
N PHE A 106 -11.93 -38.89 -29.68
CA PHE A 106 -12.01 -37.76 -28.76
C PHE A 106 -12.82 -38.14 -27.51
N PHE A 107 -12.46 -37.58 -26.36
CA PHE A 107 -13.01 -37.90 -25.04
C PHE A 107 -13.32 -36.61 -24.28
N MET A 108 -14.27 -36.65 -23.34
CA MET A 108 -14.43 -35.58 -22.36
C MET A 108 -13.26 -35.60 -21.35
N ASP A 109 -12.64 -34.47 -21.09
CA ASP A 109 -11.64 -34.31 -20.02
C ASP A 109 -12.30 -33.85 -18.71
N GLU A 110 -12.10 -34.64 -17.67
CA GLU A 110 -12.80 -34.52 -16.38
C GLU A 110 -12.49 -33.21 -15.64
N LEU A 111 -11.31 -32.63 -15.89
CA LEU A 111 -10.84 -31.40 -15.23
C LEU A 111 -11.40 -30.12 -15.86
N SER A 112 -11.77 -30.16 -17.15
CA SER A 112 -12.34 -29.02 -17.88
C SER A 112 -13.84 -29.18 -18.22
N GLY A 113 -14.36 -30.41 -18.14
CA GLY A 113 -15.70 -30.76 -18.62
C GLY A 113 -15.88 -30.66 -20.14
N GLN A 114 -14.80 -30.37 -20.89
CA GLN A 114 -14.83 -30.14 -22.33
C GLN A 114 -14.39 -31.36 -23.13
N LEU A 115 -14.68 -31.36 -24.43
CA LEU A 115 -14.12 -32.34 -25.36
C LEU A 115 -12.63 -32.04 -25.60
N ALA A 116 -11.80 -33.09 -25.59
CA ALA A 116 -10.36 -33.00 -25.85
C ALA A 116 -10.04 -32.41 -27.23
N SER A 117 -8.92 -31.70 -27.35
CA SER A 117 -8.46 -31.04 -28.59
C SER A 117 -7.81 -31.98 -29.61
N ALA A 118 -7.52 -33.22 -29.23
CA ALA A 118 -6.97 -34.28 -30.09
C ALA A 118 -7.41 -35.65 -29.55
N PRO A 119 -7.55 -36.67 -30.42
CA PRO A 119 -7.94 -38.01 -30.01
C PRO A 119 -6.80 -38.75 -29.29
N ILE A 120 -7.15 -39.77 -28.51
CA ILE A 120 -6.20 -40.72 -27.90
C ILE A 120 -6.58 -42.15 -28.23
N GLN A 121 -5.60 -43.06 -28.15
CA GLN A 121 -5.82 -44.49 -28.26
C GLN A 121 -5.84 -45.16 -26.88
N LEU A 122 -6.80 -46.05 -26.65
CA LEU A 122 -6.83 -46.97 -25.51
C LEU A 122 -6.92 -48.42 -26.02
N GLN A 123 -6.32 -49.35 -25.29
CA GLN A 123 -6.27 -50.77 -25.62
C GLN A 123 -6.79 -51.61 -24.44
N ALA A 124 -7.41 -52.76 -24.72
CA ALA A 124 -7.66 -53.79 -23.73
C ALA A 124 -7.64 -55.18 -24.38
N ILE A 125 -7.18 -56.18 -23.63
CA ILE A 125 -7.31 -57.59 -24.02
C ILE A 125 -8.44 -58.16 -23.18
N VAL A 126 -9.45 -58.76 -23.78
CA VAL A 126 -10.67 -59.18 -23.08
C VAL A 126 -10.94 -60.67 -23.31
N ASP A 127 -11.22 -61.40 -22.23
CA ASP A 127 -11.87 -62.71 -22.28
C ASP A 127 -13.39 -62.54 -22.27
N LEU A 128 -14.01 -62.77 -23.43
CA LEU A 128 -15.44 -62.68 -23.68
C LEU A 128 -16.25 -63.78 -22.98
N SER A 129 -15.61 -64.85 -22.48
CA SER A 129 -16.25 -65.83 -21.60
C SER A 129 -16.43 -65.31 -20.17
N VAL A 130 -15.59 -64.35 -19.76
CA VAL A 130 -15.64 -63.67 -18.46
C VAL A 130 -16.43 -62.36 -18.54
N ASN A 131 -16.26 -61.57 -19.61
CA ASN A 131 -16.97 -60.31 -19.79
C ASN A 131 -17.29 -60.00 -21.27
N SER A 132 -18.56 -60.19 -21.66
CA SER A 132 -19.10 -59.84 -22.99
C SER A 132 -19.46 -58.35 -23.15
N SER A 133 -19.37 -57.55 -22.07
CA SER A 133 -19.61 -56.10 -22.07
C SER A 133 -18.49 -55.32 -21.36
N PRO A 134 -17.26 -55.36 -21.91
CA PRO A 134 -16.09 -54.70 -21.32
C PRO A 134 -16.15 -53.18 -21.46
N THR A 135 -15.65 -52.50 -20.45
CA THR A 135 -15.30 -51.08 -20.50
C THR A 135 -13.80 -50.96 -20.78
N ILE A 136 -13.44 -50.43 -21.94
CA ILE A 136 -12.08 -50.07 -22.33
C ILE A 136 -11.75 -48.75 -21.62
N ASN A 137 -10.77 -48.74 -20.73
CA ASN A 137 -10.45 -47.56 -19.93
C ASN A 137 -8.93 -47.38 -19.76
N VAL A 138 -8.51 -46.31 -19.08
CA VAL A 138 -7.07 -46.06 -18.84
C VAL A 138 -6.41 -47.18 -18.04
N LEU A 139 -7.12 -47.82 -17.12
CA LEU A 139 -6.57 -48.91 -16.31
C LEU A 139 -6.35 -50.17 -17.18
N THR A 140 -7.29 -50.51 -18.08
CA THR A 140 -7.09 -51.63 -19.02
C THR A 140 -5.97 -51.34 -20.03
N ALA A 141 -5.78 -50.07 -20.43
CA ALA A 141 -4.67 -49.67 -21.32
C ALA A 141 -3.31 -49.78 -20.63
N LEU A 142 -3.22 -49.47 -19.33
CA LEU A 142 -2.03 -49.73 -18.52
C LEU A 142 -1.79 -51.23 -18.28
N GLN A 143 -2.87 -52.01 -18.15
CA GLN A 143 -2.81 -53.45 -17.91
C GLN A 143 -2.35 -54.25 -19.14
N ALA A 144 -2.83 -53.91 -20.34
CA ALA A 144 -2.71 -54.76 -21.52
C ALA A 144 -1.27 -55.19 -21.90
N PRO A 145 -0.24 -54.32 -21.85
CA PRO A 145 1.15 -54.74 -22.10
C PRO A 145 1.70 -55.71 -21.05
N ARG A 146 1.34 -55.52 -19.77
CA ARG A 146 1.73 -56.43 -18.67
C ARG A 146 0.99 -57.76 -18.74
N LEU A 147 -0.29 -57.76 -19.09
CA LEU A 147 -1.09 -58.97 -19.34
C LEU A 147 -0.49 -59.81 -20.48
N LYS A 148 -0.09 -59.17 -21.59
CA LYS A 148 0.67 -59.82 -22.68
C LYS A 148 1.98 -60.43 -22.18
N ALA A 149 2.77 -59.69 -21.40
CA ALA A 149 4.06 -60.18 -20.88
C ALA A 149 3.90 -61.38 -19.93
N LEU A 150 2.90 -61.38 -19.04
CA LEU A 150 2.65 -62.48 -18.11
C LEU A 150 2.15 -63.74 -18.83
N ILE A 151 1.30 -63.62 -19.85
CA ILE A 151 0.84 -64.77 -20.66
C ILE A 151 1.99 -65.32 -21.52
N ALA A 152 2.86 -64.46 -22.07
CA ALA A 152 4.08 -64.88 -22.75
C ALA A 152 5.10 -65.60 -21.84
N GLN A 153 5.01 -65.42 -20.52
CA GLN A 153 5.77 -66.19 -19.52
C GLN A 153 5.10 -67.53 -19.15
N GLY A 154 3.98 -67.89 -19.79
CA GLY A 154 3.27 -69.16 -19.58
C GLY A 154 2.16 -69.12 -18.53
N ASN A 155 1.79 -67.95 -18.00
CA ASN A 155 0.69 -67.84 -17.05
C ASN A 155 -0.67 -67.94 -17.77
N ALA A 156 -1.62 -68.67 -17.18
CA ALA A 156 -3.00 -68.70 -17.66
C ALA A 156 -3.67 -67.33 -17.51
N TYR A 157 -4.60 -66.98 -18.44
CA TYR A 157 -5.21 -65.65 -18.53
C TYR A 157 -5.74 -65.12 -17.18
N ALA A 158 -6.50 -65.92 -16.43
CA ALA A 158 -7.07 -65.51 -15.15
C ALA A 158 -6.02 -65.19 -14.05
N VAL A 159 -4.85 -65.84 -14.09
CA VAL A 159 -3.73 -65.54 -13.17
C VAL A 159 -3.04 -64.24 -13.61
N ALA A 160 -2.80 -64.10 -14.91
CA ALA A 160 -2.16 -62.93 -15.49
C ALA A 160 -3.03 -61.65 -15.36
N ASP A 161 -4.35 -61.76 -15.53
CA ASP A 161 -5.31 -60.66 -15.26
C ASP A 161 -5.25 -60.24 -13.79
N ALA A 162 -5.44 -61.19 -12.87
CA ALA A 162 -5.46 -60.90 -11.43
C ALA A 162 -4.15 -60.27 -10.94
N GLN A 163 -2.99 -60.73 -11.45
CA GLN A 163 -1.70 -60.12 -11.13
C GLN A 163 -1.55 -58.73 -11.75
N SER A 164 -1.74 -58.59 -13.07
CA SER A 164 -1.55 -57.31 -13.77
C SER A 164 -2.49 -56.21 -13.27
N ARG A 165 -3.76 -56.55 -12.97
CA ARG A 165 -4.72 -55.67 -12.30
C ARG A 165 -4.17 -55.15 -10.97
N ASN A 166 -3.67 -56.05 -10.13
CA ASN A 166 -3.18 -55.71 -8.80
C ASN A 166 -1.92 -54.83 -8.87
N GLU A 167 -1.02 -55.11 -9.82
CA GLU A 167 0.18 -54.31 -10.11
C GLU A 167 -0.18 -52.90 -10.62
N VAL A 168 -1.15 -52.77 -11.53
CA VAL A 168 -1.65 -51.48 -12.02
C VAL A 168 -2.24 -50.61 -10.90
N LEU A 169 -3.03 -51.20 -9.99
CA LEU A 169 -3.57 -50.45 -8.85
C LEU A 169 -2.49 -50.04 -7.85
N ALA A 170 -1.54 -50.93 -7.55
CA ALA A 170 -0.39 -50.62 -6.69
C ALA A 170 0.48 -49.48 -7.25
N ALA A 171 0.58 -49.33 -8.58
CA ALA A 171 1.27 -48.22 -9.23
C ALA A 171 0.67 -46.83 -8.91
N PHE A 172 -0.56 -46.75 -8.42
CA PHE A 172 -1.20 -45.53 -7.92
C PHE A 172 -1.36 -45.50 -6.39
N GLY A 173 -0.74 -46.44 -5.66
CA GLY A 173 -0.86 -46.55 -4.20
C GLY A 173 -2.17 -47.23 -3.72
N ILE A 174 -2.96 -47.77 -4.64
CA ILE A 174 -4.23 -48.44 -4.33
C ILE A 174 -3.97 -49.91 -4.00
N ASP A 175 -4.24 -50.28 -2.75
CA ASP A 175 -4.27 -51.66 -2.27
C ASP A 175 -5.52 -52.39 -2.80
N PRO A 176 -5.38 -53.41 -3.67
CA PRO A 176 -6.52 -54.12 -4.25
C PRO A 176 -7.44 -54.78 -3.22
N LEU A 177 -6.91 -55.17 -2.05
CA LEU A 177 -7.69 -55.79 -0.97
C LEU A 177 -8.63 -54.79 -0.26
N LYS A 178 -8.42 -53.48 -0.47
CA LYS A 178 -9.25 -52.42 0.09
C LYS A 178 -10.40 -52.01 -0.84
N VAL A 179 -10.35 -52.32 -2.13
CA VAL A 179 -11.37 -51.93 -3.12
C VAL A 179 -12.56 -52.89 -3.05
N SER A 180 -13.68 -52.44 -2.49
CA SER A 180 -14.85 -53.30 -2.25
C SER A 180 -15.51 -53.77 -3.56
N GLY A 181 -15.66 -55.07 -3.75
CA GLY A 181 -16.28 -55.63 -4.96
C GLY A 181 -15.40 -55.61 -6.22
N LEU A 182 -14.09 -55.37 -6.08
CA LEU A 182 -13.14 -55.44 -7.20
C LEU A 182 -13.07 -56.85 -7.80
N THR A 183 -13.62 -57.01 -9.01
CA THR A 183 -13.56 -58.28 -9.77
C THR A 183 -12.58 -58.21 -10.94
N ASN A 184 -12.63 -57.14 -11.75
CA ASN A 184 -11.70 -56.87 -12.86
C ASN A 184 -11.70 -55.37 -13.21
N LEU A 185 -10.85 -54.95 -14.16
CA LEU A 185 -10.79 -53.54 -14.61
C LEU A 185 -11.87 -53.19 -15.65
N TYR A 186 -12.40 -54.19 -16.36
CA TYR A 186 -13.37 -54.02 -17.45
C TYR A 186 -14.79 -53.72 -16.97
N SER A 187 -15.11 -54.00 -15.70
CA SER A 187 -16.42 -53.67 -15.11
C SER A 187 -16.55 -52.20 -14.70
N MET A 188 -15.42 -51.51 -14.45
CA MET A 188 -15.35 -50.13 -13.95
C MET A 188 -15.86 -49.11 -14.96
N LYS A 189 -16.74 -48.20 -14.53
CA LYS A 189 -17.39 -47.17 -15.36
C LYS A 189 -17.45 -45.83 -14.62
N ILE A 190 -17.19 -44.73 -15.32
CA ILE A 190 -17.18 -43.38 -14.74
C ILE A 190 -18.57 -42.98 -14.24
N ASN A 191 -19.62 -43.41 -14.95
CA ASN A 191 -21.02 -43.24 -14.56
C ASN A 191 -21.54 -44.41 -13.70
N GLY A 192 -20.64 -45.14 -13.02
CA GLY A 192 -20.98 -46.12 -12.00
C GLY A 192 -21.10 -45.49 -10.60
N SER A 193 -21.06 -46.33 -9.57
CA SER A 193 -21.30 -45.92 -8.17
C SER A 193 -20.57 -46.77 -7.13
N THR A 194 -19.73 -47.71 -7.55
CA THR A 194 -19.00 -48.66 -6.69
C THR A 194 -17.58 -48.18 -6.36
N ASP A 195 -16.92 -48.82 -5.38
CA ASP A 195 -15.48 -48.60 -5.09
C ASP A 195 -14.61 -48.70 -6.36
N PRO A 196 -14.74 -49.74 -7.23
CA PRO A 196 -14.05 -49.81 -8.52
C PRO A 196 -14.30 -48.62 -9.46
N ASP A 197 -15.52 -48.06 -9.47
CA ASP A 197 -15.88 -46.91 -10.31
C ASP A 197 -15.22 -45.62 -9.78
N ALA A 198 -15.19 -45.47 -8.45
CA ALA A 198 -14.48 -44.39 -7.75
C ALA A 198 -12.97 -44.43 -8.03
N VAL A 199 -12.37 -45.63 -7.98
CA VAL A 199 -10.96 -45.88 -8.31
C VAL A 199 -10.63 -45.50 -9.75
N LEU A 200 -11.51 -45.84 -10.71
CA LEU A 200 -11.32 -45.45 -12.11
C LEU A 200 -11.32 -43.93 -12.27
N LEU A 201 -12.34 -43.23 -11.75
CA LEU A 201 -12.42 -41.77 -11.87
C LEU A 201 -11.24 -41.07 -11.17
N ALA A 202 -10.78 -41.57 -10.02
CA ALA A 202 -9.63 -41.02 -9.31
C ALA A 202 -8.33 -41.12 -10.13
N ILE A 203 -7.95 -42.32 -10.59
CA ILE A 203 -6.73 -42.51 -11.39
C ILE A 203 -6.84 -41.77 -12.73
N SER A 204 -8.02 -41.77 -13.36
CA SER A 204 -8.26 -41.05 -14.60
C SER A 204 -8.08 -39.54 -14.46
N SER A 205 -8.57 -38.96 -13.35
CA SER A 205 -8.40 -37.53 -13.03
C SER A 205 -6.94 -37.18 -12.70
N ILE A 206 -6.23 -38.04 -11.94
CA ILE A 206 -4.79 -37.87 -11.66
C ILE A 206 -3.99 -37.87 -12.97
N LEU A 207 -4.27 -38.80 -13.89
CA LEU A 207 -3.61 -38.85 -15.20
C LEU A 207 -3.94 -37.63 -16.08
N SER A 208 -5.15 -37.07 -16.01
CA SER A 208 -5.45 -35.77 -16.63
C SER A 208 -4.63 -34.66 -15.99
N GLN A 209 -4.57 -34.54 -14.65
CA GLN A 209 -3.81 -33.47 -13.99
C GLN A 209 -2.31 -33.55 -14.30
N MET A 210 -1.73 -34.75 -14.35
CA MET A 210 -0.35 -34.95 -14.83
C MET A 210 -0.16 -34.40 -16.24
N ALA A 211 -1.10 -34.69 -17.16
CA ALA A 211 -1.06 -34.22 -18.54
C ALA A 211 -1.28 -32.70 -18.68
N HIS A 212 -2.20 -32.10 -17.91
CA HIS A 212 -2.42 -30.65 -17.85
C HIS A 212 -1.18 -29.91 -17.35
N THR A 213 -0.60 -30.35 -16.23
CA THR A 213 0.62 -29.73 -15.66
C THR A 213 1.84 -29.90 -16.59
N ALA A 214 1.95 -31.03 -17.31
CA ALA A 214 2.98 -31.23 -18.33
C ALA A 214 2.76 -30.37 -19.58
N ALA A 215 1.53 -30.27 -20.08
CA ALA A 215 1.18 -29.46 -21.25
C ALA A 215 1.49 -27.98 -21.01
N ALA A 216 1.06 -27.45 -19.86
CA ALA A 216 1.32 -26.06 -19.46
C ALA A 216 2.81 -25.72 -19.32
N SER A 217 3.65 -26.68 -18.87
CA SER A 217 5.09 -26.47 -18.71
C SER A 217 5.92 -26.70 -19.99
N LYS A 218 5.36 -27.38 -21.00
CA LYS A 218 6.06 -27.70 -22.26
C LYS A 218 5.54 -26.98 -23.50
N GLY A 219 4.35 -26.37 -23.44
CA GLY A 219 3.65 -25.85 -24.61
C GLY A 219 3.08 -26.94 -25.54
N SER A 220 2.93 -28.17 -25.04
CA SER A 220 2.35 -29.32 -25.77
C SER A 220 0.83 -29.43 -25.51
N SER A 221 0.15 -30.36 -26.18
CA SER A 221 -1.29 -30.59 -25.96
C SER A 221 -1.54 -31.65 -24.89
N ILE A 222 -2.58 -31.44 -24.08
CA ILE A 222 -2.98 -32.35 -22.99
C ILE A 222 -3.17 -33.81 -23.48
N PRO A 223 -3.80 -34.10 -24.64
CA PRO A 223 -3.94 -35.48 -25.12
C PRO A 223 -2.61 -36.14 -25.50
N ALA A 224 -1.61 -35.36 -25.96
CA ALA A 224 -0.29 -35.89 -26.29
C ALA A 224 0.51 -36.24 -25.02
N GLU A 225 0.48 -35.38 -24.00
CA GLU A 225 1.10 -35.67 -22.71
C GLU A 225 0.41 -36.85 -22.00
N LEU A 226 -0.93 -36.92 -22.04
CA LEU A 226 -1.70 -38.04 -21.51
C LEU A 226 -1.31 -39.37 -22.19
N SER A 227 -1.24 -39.38 -23.52
CA SER A 227 -0.81 -40.56 -24.30
C SER A 227 0.63 -40.97 -23.95
N SER A 228 1.51 -39.99 -23.73
CA SER A 228 2.90 -40.20 -23.30
C SER A 228 2.97 -40.82 -21.90
N PHE A 229 2.23 -40.30 -20.93
CA PHE A 229 2.18 -40.85 -19.57
C PHE A 229 1.61 -42.27 -19.52
N VAL A 230 0.47 -42.53 -20.18
CA VAL A 230 -0.13 -43.87 -20.26
C VAL A 230 0.87 -44.86 -20.87
N SER A 231 1.47 -44.52 -22.01
CA SER A 231 2.47 -45.38 -22.67
C SER A 231 3.71 -45.62 -21.79
N THR A 232 4.21 -44.60 -21.10
CA THR A 232 5.44 -44.69 -20.29
C THR A 232 5.23 -45.47 -18.99
N ILE A 233 4.06 -45.34 -18.35
CA ILE A 233 3.69 -46.14 -17.17
C ILE A 233 3.48 -47.60 -17.57
N ALA A 234 2.69 -47.86 -18.62
CA ALA A 234 2.43 -49.23 -19.09
C ALA A 234 3.73 -49.98 -19.42
N ASN A 235 4.65 -49.33 -20.16
CA ASN A 235 5.95 -49.93 -20.52
C ASN A 235 6.85 -50.26 -19.33
N GLN A 236 6.77 -49.53 -18.21
CA GLN A 236 7.49 -49.88 -16.97
C GLN A 236 6.84 -51.07 -16.26
N LEU A 237 5.50 -51.11 -16.22
CA LEU A 237 4.78 -52.23 -15.63
C LEU A 237 5.01 -53.53 -16.40
N THR A 238 5.11 -53.50 -17.74
CA THR A 238 5.36 -54.67 -18.61
C THR A 238 6.42 -55.63 -18.06
N SER A 239 7.59 -55.11 -17.66
CA SER A 239 8.74 -55.93 -17.25
C SER A 239 8.68 -56.32 -15.77
N THR A 240 8.50 -55.37 -14.85
CA THR A 240 8.65 -55.59 -13.40
C THR A 240 7.33 -55.71 -12.64
N GLY A 241 6.23 -55.18 -13.17
CA GLY A 241 5.00 -54.95 -12.40
C GLY A 241 5.08 -53.77 -11.42
N VAL A 242 6.17 -52.97 -11.47
CA VAL A 242 6.45 -51.91 -10.47
C VAL A 242 6.80 -50.59 -11.17
N LEU A 243 6.05 -49.54 -10.85
CA LEU A 243 6.35 -48.17 -11.27
C LEU A 243 7.43 -47.57 -10.36
N SER A 244 8.67 -47.51 -10.85
CA SER A 244 9.85 -47.07 -10.07
C SER A 244 10.46 -45.74 -10.51
N ASN A 245 10.02 -45.16 -11.63
CA ASN A 245 10.57 -43.90 -12.13
C ASN A 245 10.18 -42.71 -11.22
N ALA A 246 11.19 -42.15 -10.54
CA ALA A 246 11.03 -41.05 -9.58
C ALA A 246 10.32 -39.81 -10.17
N SER A 247 10.59 -39.45 -11.42
CA SER A 247 9.95 -38.29 -12.06
C SER A 247 8.45 -38.51 -12.29
N ILE A 248 8.03 -39.74 -12.62
CA ILE A 248 6.61 -40.09 -12.76
C ILE A 248 5.94 -40.18 -11.39
N LEU A 249 6.60 -40.76 -10.38
CA LEU A 249 6.09 -40.82 -9.01
C LEU A 249 5.89 -39.41 -8.42
N ALA A 250 6.83 -38.50 -8.64
CA ALA A 250 6.73 -37.09 -8.25
C ALA A 250 5.61 -36.36 -9.02
N ALA A 251 5.51 -36.55 -10.34
CA ALA A 251 4.42 -35.97 -11.13
C ALA A 251 3.04 -36.48 -10.70
N ARG A 252 2.91 -37.76 -10.37
CA ARG A 252 1.69 -38.40 -9.84
C ARG A 252 1.31 -37.81 -8.47
N GLN A 253 2.26 -37.64 -7.56
CA GLN A 253 2.02 -37.05 -6.24
C GLN A 253 1.65 -35.57 -6.33
N ALA A 254 2.38 -34.79 -7.14
CA ALA A 254 2.05 -33.39 -7.41
C ALA A 254 0.65 -33.25 -8.03
N ALA A 255 0.28 -34.12 -8.97
CA ALA A 255 -1.05 -34.16 -9.57
C ALA A 255 -2.16 -34.46 -8.54
N ALA A 256 -1.97 -35.44 -7.66
CA ALA A 256 -2.95 -35.75 -6.60
C ALA A 256 -3.16 -34.55 -5.63
N ILE A 257 -2.09 -33.84 -5.29
CA ILE A 257 -2.14 -32.63 -4.44
C ILE A 257 -2.76 -31.43 -5.20
N GLN A 258 -2.54 -31.31 -6.51
CA GLN A 258 -3.05 -30.20 -7.34
C GLN A 258 -4.52 -30.33 -7.74
N LEU A 259 -5.07 -31.55 -7.77
CA LEU A 259 -6.40 -31.83 -8.32
C LEU A 259 -7.55 -31.12 -7.57
N ASP A 260 -8.36 -30.34 -8.27
CA ASP A 260 -9.62 -29.79 -7.74
C ASP A 260 -10.73 -30.85 -7.82
N LEU A 261 -10.96 -31.52 -6.68
CA LEU A 261 -11.98 -32.56 -6.54
C LEU A 261 -13.41 -32.04 -6.73
N ALA A 262 -13.69 -30.78 -6.36
CA ALA A 262 -15.02 -30.19 -6.48
C ALA A 262 -15.33 -29.83 -7.94
N ALA A 263 -14.34 -29.26 -8.66
CA ALA A 263 -14.45 -29.01 -10.09
C ALA A 263 -14.65 -30.30 -10.88
N VAL A 264 -13.84 -31.34 -10.62
CA VAL A 264 -13.97 -32.65 -11.29
C VAL A 264 -15.36 -33.27 -11.08
N ARG A 265 -15.87 -33.27 -9.84
CA ARG A 265 -17.24 -33.74 -9.55
C ARG A 265 -18.27 -32.96 -10.36
N SER A 266 -18.23 -31.63 -10.27
CA SER A 266 -19.17 -30.73 -10.95
C SER A 266 -19.15 -30.91 -12.47
N ASN A 267 -17.96 -31.01 -13.08
CA ASN A 267 -17.78 -31.21 -14.51
C ASN A 267 -18.36 -32.54 -14.99
N VAL A 268 -18.07 -33.64 -14.29
CA VAL A 268 -18.54 -34.98 -14.64
C VAL A 268 -20.06 -35.06 -14.51
N GLU A 269 -20.62 -34.61 -13.38
CA GLU A 269 -22.08 -34.61 -13.16
C GLU A 269 -22.80 -33.71 -14.18
N SER A 270 -22.25 -32.52 -14.49
CA SER A 270 -22.79 -31.61 -15.50
C SER A 270 -22.70 -32.17 -16.93
N PHE A 271 -21.61 -32.86 -17.29
CA PHE A 271 -21.49 -33.48 -18.61
C PHE A 271 -22.57 -34.55 -18.82
N TYR A 272 -22.74 -35.48 -17.86
CA TYR A 272 -23.77 -36.52 -17.98
C TYR A 272 -25.19 -35.91 -17.98
N ALA A 273 -25.44 -34.88 -17.16
CA ALA A 273 -26.70 -34.13 -17.21
C ALA A 273 -26.96 -33.49 -18.59
N SER A 274 -25.94 -32.96 -19.27
CA SER A 274 -26.05 -32.42 -20.64
C SER A 274 -26.41 -33.49 -21.69
N LYS A 275 -26.18 -34.77 -21.38
CA LYS A 275 -26.56 -35.93 -22.21
C LYS A 275 -27.84 -36.63 -21.71
N SER A 276 -28.64 -35.93 -20.89
CA SER A 276 -29.88 -36.44 -20.27
C SER A 276 -29.69 -37.66 -19.36
N VAL A 277 -28.51 -37.82 -18.76
CA VAL A 277 -28.19 -38.87 -17.78
C VAL A 277 -27.99 -38.24 -16.41
N THR A 278 -28.90 -38.50 -15.47
CA THR A 278 -28.69 -38.15 -14.06
C THR A 278 -27.58 -39.03 -13.48
N LEU A 279 -26.47 -38.41 -13.07
CA LEU A 279 -25.35 -39.05 -12.40
C LEU A 279 -25.09 -38.37 -11.06
N VAL A 280 -24.85 -39.17 -10.02
CA VAL A 280 -24.09 -38.77 -8.83
C VAL A 280 -22.73 -39.43 -9.01
N ALA A 281 -21.65 -38.65 -9.15
CA ALA A 281 -20.34 -39.22 -9.42
C ALA A 281 -19.90 -40.10 -8.24
N PRO A 282 -19.20 -41.23 -8.49
CA PRO A 282 -18.73 -42.10 -7.43
C PRO A 282 -17.77 -41.36 -6.49
N LYS A 283 -17.49 -41.90 -5.30
CA LYS A 283 -16.66 -41.25 -4.26
C LYS A 283 -15.16 -41.33 -4.56
N PHE A 284 -14.75 -40.82 -5.71
CA PHE A 284 -13.37 -40.86 -6.19
C PHE A 284 -12.40 -40.09 -5.29
N GLU A 285 -12.90 -39.13 -4.52
CA GLU A 285 -12.17 -38.37 -3.51
C GLU A 285 -11.56 -39.26 -2.42
N GLU A 286 -12.17 -40.42 -2.13
CA GLU A 286 -11.65 -41.41 -1.17
C GLU A 286 -10.45 -42.23 -1.71
N TRP A 287 -9.96 -41.88 -2.91
CA TRP A 287 -8.87 -42.55 -3.63
C TRP A 287 -7.83 -41.56 -4.21
N VAL A 288 -7.78 -40.32 -3.69
CA VAL A 288 -6.77 -39.31 -4.06
C VAL A 288 -5.95 -38.88 -2.83
N ASP A 289 -4.62 -39.01 -2.91
CA ASP A 289 -3.67 -38.53 -1.90
C ASP A 289 -3.54 -37.00 -1.96
N LYS A 290 -4.49 -36.29 -1.31
CA LYS A 290 -4.63 -34.83 -1.41
C LYS A 290 -3.71 -34.07 -0.45
N ASP A 291 -3.25 -34.70 0.64
CA ASP A 291 -2.28 -34.12 1.59
C ASP A 291 -0.82 -34.53 1.29
N GLY A 292 -0.61 -35.48 0.36
CA GLY A 292 0.71 -35.92 -0.08
C GLY A 292 1.39 -36.90 0.88
N SER A 293 0.66 -37.43 1.86
CA SER A 293 1.16 -38.34 2.89
C SER A 293 1.54 -39.74 2.38
N GLY A 294 1.14 -40.09 1.15
CA GLY A 294 1.23 -41.46 0.64
C GLY A 294 0.12 -42.38 1.18
N ILE A 295 -0.87 -41.84 1.90
CA ILE A 295 -1.98 -42.59 2.51
C ILE A 295 -3.30 -42.07 1.94
N LEU A 296 -4.04 -42.96 1.26
CA LEU A 296 -5.33 -42.59 0.69
C LEU A 296 -6.40 -42.38 1.78
N PRO A 297 -7.12 -41.24 1.80
CA PRO A 297 -8.12 -40.94 2.81
C PRO A 297 -9.38 -41.78 2.58
N ARG A 298 -9.65 -42.78 3.44
CA ARG A 298 -10.73 -43.74 3.19
C ARG A 298 -11.94 -43.51 4.08
N ARG A 299 -13.10 -43.40 3.42
CA ARG A 299 -14.44 -43.28 3.99
C ARG A 299 -14.76 -41.89 4.56
N LEU A 300 -15.70 -41.23 3.89
CA LEU A 300 -16.51 -40.15 4.44
C LEU A 300 -17.38 -40.71 5.59
N VAL A 301 -16.79 -40.86 6.79
CA VAL A 301 -17.46 -41.32 8.02
C VAL A 301 -18.05 -40.14 8.79
N ALA A 302 -19.23 -40.33 9.39
CA ALA A 302 -19.72 -39.44 10.42
C ALA A 302 -18.92 -39.65 11.72
N THR A 303 -18.24 -38.61 12.18
CA THR A 303 -17.48 -38.61 13.43
C THR A 303 -18.25 -37.94 14.56
N THR A 304 -17.86 -38.23 15.80
CA THR A 304 -18.50 -37.78 17.04
C THR A 304 -17.46 -37.19 18.00
N GLY A 305 -17.91 -36.46 19.02
CA GLY A 305 -17.02 -35.84 20.03
C GLY A 305 -16.48 -34.44 19.67
N LEU A 306 -16.79 -33.93 18.48
CA LEU A 306 -16.34 -32.62 18.01
C LEU A 306 -17.18 -31.48 18.59
N VAL A 307 -16.89 -31.05 19.83
CA VAL A 307 -17.56 -29.92 20.48
C VAL A 307 -16.52 -28.93 20.99
N PHE A 308 -16.55 -27.72 20.42
CA PHE A 308 -15.73 -26.60 20.88
C PHE A 308 -16.48 -25.72 21.87
N THR A 309 -15.74 -25.08 22.76
CA THR A 309 -16.21 -24.07 23.70
C THR A 309 -15.84 -22.70 23.17
N ASP A 310 -16.85 -21.88 22.85
CA ASP A 310 -16.65 -20.56 22.29
C ASP A 310 -15.86 -19.65 23.25
N ALA A 311 -14.83 -18.99 22.72
CA ALA A 311 -14.02 -18.06 23.48
C ALA A 311 -14.68 -16.68 23.46
N THR A 312 -14.94 -16.10 24.64
CA THR A 312 -15.60 -14.80 24.78
C THR A 312 -14.77 -13.82 25.59
N GLY A 313 -14.88 -12.53 25.28
CA GLY A 313 -14.14 -11.49 25.97
C GLY A 313 -12.62 -11.56 25.74
N VAL A 314 -12.21 -11.94 24.54
CA VAL A 314 -10.79 -12.01 24.13
C VAL A 314 -10.25 -10.60 23.82
N GLY A 315 -8.95 -10.34 24.01
CA GLY A 315 -8.32 -9.12 23.48
C GLY A 315 -8.41 -9.04 21.95
N ALA A 316 -8.29 -7.85 21.37
CA ALA A 316 -8.21 -7.71 19.91
C ALA A 316 -6.83 -8.19 19.40
N GLN A 317 -6.81 -8.93 18.28
CA GLN A 317 -5.62 -9.54 17.68
C GLN A 317 -4.79 -10.42 18.64
N GLN A 318 -5.46 -11.10 19.55
CA GLN A 318 -4.87 -12.12 20.42
C GLN A 318 -4.98 -13.49 19.75
N ILE A 319 -3.89 -14.27 19.76
CA ILE A 319 -3.93 -15.68 19.35
C ILE A 319 -4.67 -16.47 20.42
N VAL A 320 -5.70 -17.21 20.02
CA VAL A 320 -6.51 -18.07 20.87
C VAL A 320 -6.40 -19.50 20.39
N THR A 321 -6.36 -20.46 21.31
CA THR A 321 -6.48 -21.89 21.01
C THR A 321 -7.72 -22.45 21.68
N SER A 322 -8.47 -23.31 20.99
CA SER A 322 -9.69 -23.93 21.50
C SER A 322 -9.41 -24.93 22.63
N ASN A 323 -10.46 -25.46 23.25
CA ASN A 323 -10.32 -26.74 23.95
C ASN A 323 -9.90 -27.84 22.96
N ILE A 324 -9.26 -28.88 23.49
CA ILE A 324 -9.00 -30.11 22.75
C ILE A 324 -10.31 -30.89 22.60
N VAL A 325 -10.52 -31.49 21.43
CA VAL A 325 -11.55 -32.51 21.16
C VAL A 325 -10.88 -33.82 20.74
N THR A 326 -11.52 -34.95 21.02
CA THR A 326 -11.01 -36.28 20.62
C THR A 326 -11.88 -36.86 19.52
N VAL A 327 -11.25 -37.32 18.44
CA VAL A 327 -11.93 -37.92 17.29
C VAL A 327 -12.42 -39.32 17.66
N SER A 328 -13.68 -39.65 17.35
CA SER A 328 -14.27 -40.97 17.60
C SER A 328 -15.41 -41.30 16.63
N GLY A 329 -15.50 -42.56 16.22
CA GLY A 329 -16.55 -43.09 15.33
C GLY A 329 -16.07 -43.45 13.91
N ILE A 330 -14.78 -43.28 13.59
CA ILE A 330 -14.17 -43.61 12.29
C ILE A 330 -14.03 -45.15 12.12
N GLY A 331 -13.72 -45.85 13.21
CA GLY A 331 -13.46 -47.28 13.25
C GLY A 331 -11.97 -47.65 13.13
N ALA A 332 -11.61 -48.82 13.63
CA ALA A 332 -10.22 -49.27 13.73
C ALA A 332 -9.54 -49.43 12.36
N GLY A 333 -8.35 -48.84 12.20
CA GLY A 333 -7.54 -48.95 10.99
C GLY A 333 -8.04 -48.12 9.79
N ILE A 334 -8.90 -47.13 10.04
CA ILE A 334 -9.53 -46.26 9.03
C ILE A 334 -9.09 -44.82 9.30
N PHE A 335 -8.85 -44.06 8.24
CA PHE A 335 -8.41 -42.66 8.31
C PHE A 335 -9.38 -41.76 7.55
N ALA A 336 -10.08 -40.88 8.28
CA ALA A 336 -10.94 -39.86 7.69
C ALA A 336 -10.14 -38.59 7.36
N PRO A 337 -10.50 -37.82 6.33
CA PRO A 337 -9.94 -36.50 6.09
C PRO A 337 -10.39 -35.52 7.19
N VAL A 338 -9.53 -34.56 7.52
CA VAL A 338 -9.83 -33.39 8.36
C VAL A 338 -9.43 -32.13 7.63
N THR A 339 -10.28 -31.10 7.64
CA THR A 339 -9.97 -29.77 7.08
C THR A 339 -10.45 -28.63 7.99
N VAL A 340 -9.81 -27.47 7.85
CA VAL A 340 -10.16 -26.22 8.55
C VAL A 340 -10.16 -25.04 7.58
N ASP A 341 -10.72 -23.90 8.01
CA ASP A 341 -10.66 -22.64 7.26
C ASP A 341 -9.21 -22.18 7.03
N ALA A 342 -8.94 -21.50 5.91
CA ALA A 342 -7.59 -21.10 5.49
C ALA A 342 -6.85 -20.15 6.47
N SER A 343 -7.58 -19.49 7.36
CA SER A 343 -7.07 -18.63 8.44
C SER A 343 -6.81 -19.37 9.76
N THR A 344 -7.05 -20.68 9.82
CA THR A 344 -6.97 -21.50 11.03
C THR A 344 -5.76 -22.43 11.00
N THR A 345 -4.98 -22.42 12.09
CA THR A 345 -3.98 -23.45 12.35
C THR A 345 -4.65 -24.66 13.00
N LEU A 346 -4.62 -25.80 12.32
CA LEU A 346 -5.04 -27.09 12.89
C LEU A 346 -3.92 -27.64 13.77
N ILE A 347 -4.23 -27.95 15.04
CA ILE A 347 -3.32 -28.63 15.96
C ILE A 347 -3.82 -30.06 16.13
N LYS A 348 -3.04 -31.05 15.67
CA LYS A 348 -3.33 -32.48 15.82
C LYS A 348 -2.31 -33.12 16.77
N ASN A 349 -2.76 -33.87 17.76
CA ASN A 349 -1.91 -34.58 18.74
C ASN A 349 -0.83 -33.67 19.35
N ASN A 350 -1.23 -32.45 19.70
CA ASN A 350 -0.38 -31.38 20.24
C ASN A 350 0.75 -30.90 19.30
N VAL A 351 0.61 -31.12 17.98
CA VAL A 351 1.51 -30.64 16.92
C VAL A 351 0.71 -29.79 15.92
N ALA A 352 1.22 -28.61 15.56
CA ALA A 352 0.60 -27.79 14.52
C ALA A 352 0.85 -28.42 13.13
N ILE A 353 -0.21 -28.55 12.34
CA ILE A 353 -0.16 -29.05 10.96
C ILE A 353 0.19 -27.91 10.00
N VAL A 354 0.97 -28.20 8.97
CA VAL A 354 1.31 -27.25 7.90
C VAL A 354 0.19 -27.29 6.84
N GLY A 355 -0.57 -26.19 6.73
CA GLY A 355 -1.72 -26.08 5.85
C GLY A 355 -3.05 -26.47 6.51
N SER A 356 -4.12 -26.40 5.73
CA SER A 356 -5.50 -26.45 6.24
C SER A 356 -6.18 -27.84 6.13
N ALA A 357 -5.41 -28.90 5.90
CA ALA A 357 -5.91 -30.26 5.70
C ALA A 357 -4.95 -31.32 6.29
N SER A 358 -5.51 -32.47 6.69
CA SER A 358 -4.76 -33.67 7.11
C SER A 358 -5.69 -34.90 7.12
N THR A 359 -5.22 -36.01 7.72
CA THR A 359 -6.01 -37.22 8.01
C THR A 359 -6.03 -37.55 9.50
N VAL A 360 -7.09 -38.20 9.99
CA VAL A 360 -7.27 -38.59 11.40
C VAL A 360 -7.89 -39.98 11.55
N GLN A 361 -7.60 -40.63 12.68
CA GLN A 361 -8.15 -41.91 13.13
C GLN A 361 -8.81 -41.77 14.52
N ASP A 362 -9.56 -42.78 14.96
CA ASP A 362 -10.12 -42.81 16.31
C ASP A 362 -9.03 -42.68 17.39
N GLY A 363 -9.26 -41.79 18.35
CA GLY A 363 -8.31 -41.48 19.42
C GLY A 363 -7.31 -40.35 19.10
N ASP A 364 -7.26 -39.85 17.86
CA ASP A 364 -6.55 -38.60 17.57
C ASP A 364 -7.21 -37.41 18.30
N THR A 365 -6.39 -36.45 18.72
CA THR A 365 -6.82 -35.24 19.42
C THR A 365 -6.61 -34.01 18.53
N LEU A 366 -7.59 -33.10 18.52
CA LEU A 366 -7.59 -31.90 17.69
C LEU A 366 -7.85 -30.65 18.53
N ALA A 367 -7.20 -29.54 18.19
CA ALA A 367 -7.55 -28.19 18.62
C ALA A 367 -7.39 -27.21 17.46
N LEU A 368 -8.10 -26.09 17.53
CA LEU A 368 -8.06 -25.01 16.54
C LEU A 368 -7.30 -23.83 17.14
N GLN A 369 -6.49 -23.14 16.35
CA GLN A 369 -5.85 -21.90 16.74
C GLN A 369 -6.10 -20.81 15.69
N ILE A 370 -6.67 -19.68 16.14
CA ILE A 370 -6.96 -18.50 15.31
C ILE A 370 -6.61 -17.22 16.06
N THR A 371 -6.36 -16.14 15.32
CA THR A 371 -6.23 -14.79 15.88
C THR A 371 -7.61 -14.15 15.98
N SER A 372 -7.93 -13.52 17.11
CA SER A 372 -9.16 -12.72 17.25
C SER A 372 -9.13 -11.48 16.35
N LEU A 373 -10.30 -10.96 16.00
CA LEU A 373 -10.42 -9.77 15.14
C LEU A 373 -10.19 -8.47 15.95
N GLY A 374 -10.63 -7.33 15.40
CA GLY A 374 -10.74 -6.07 16.12
C GLY A 374 -11.81 -6.09 17.22
N TYR A 375 -12.23 -4.93 17.72
CA TYR A 375 -13.13 -4.84 18.88
C TYR A 375 -14.59 -5.15 18.54
N ALA A 376 -15.30 -5.79 19.47
CA ALA A 376 -16.68 -6.27 19.32
C ALA A 376 -16.94 -7.05 18.02
N LEU A 377 -16.03 -7.97 17.69
CA LEU A 377 -16.10 -8.83 16.51
C LEU A 377 -15.94 -10.30 16.90
N THR A 378 -16.66 -11.16 16.19
CA THR A 378 -16.53 -12.62 16.31
C THR A 378 -15.75 -13.15 15.13
N ASN A 379 -14.63 -13.83 15.38
CA ASN A 379 -14.01 -14.71 14.39
C ASN A 379 -14.66 -16.08 14.49
N THR A 380 -14.85 -16.77 13.36
CA THR A 380 -15.46 -18.10 13.30
C THR A 380 -14.51 -19.04 12.59
N SER A 381 -14.33 -20.24 13.13
CA SER A 381 -13.53 -21.30 12.56
C SER A 381 -14.35 -22.59 12.46
N THR A 382 -14.31 -23.21 11.30
CA THR A 382 -15.02 -24.45 10.99
C THR A 382 -14.02 -25.60 10.85
N LEU A 383 -14.29 -26.69 11.55
CA LEU A 383 -13.59 -27.96 11.42
C LEU A 383 -14.51 -28.97 10.70
N GLN A 384 -14.04 -29.56 9.61
CA GLN A 384 -14.68 -30.74 9.01
C GLN A 384 -13.85 -31.99 9.34
N VAL A 385 -14.50 -33.08 9.73
CA VAL A 385 -13.87 -34.41 9.87
C VAL A 385 -14.79 -35.48 9.28
N GLY A 386 -14.37 -36.08 8.17
CA GLY A 386 -15.20 -37.00 7.39
C GLY A 386 -16.45 -36.29 6.84
N THR A 387 -17.63 -36.59 7.40
CA THR A 387 -18.88 -35.87 7.10
C THR A 387 -19.41 -35.00 8.25
N SER A 388 -18.67 -34.88 9.35
CA SER A 388 -19.11 -34.11 10.52
C SER A 388 -18.45 -32.73 10.56
N SER A 389 -19.28 -31.71 10.74
CA SER A 389 -18.87 -30.31 10.91
C SER A 389 -18.93 -29.92 12.38
N ALA A 390 -17.92 -29.20 12.86
CA ALA A 390 -17.93 -28.48 14.13
C ALA A 390 -17.52 -27.02 13.90
N VAL A 391 -18.10 -26.10 14.67
CA VAL A 391 -17.85 -24.66 14.56
C VAL A 391 -17.35 -24.15 15.91
N TRP A 392 -16.43 -23.19 15.88
CA TRP A 392 -15.89 -22.51 17.05
C TRP A 392 -15.88 -20.99 16.83
N HIS A 393 -16.39 -20.24 17.81
CA HIS A 393 -16.45 -18.79 17.79
C HIS A 393 -15.44 -18.18 18.77
N VAL A 394 -14.82 -17.08 18.36
CA VAL A 394 -13.89 -16.28 19.17
C VAL A 394 -14.35 -14.82 19.14
N ALA A 395 -15.12 -14.43 20.15
CA ALA A 395 -15.67 -13.08 20.32
C ALA A 395 -14.70 -12.20 21.13
N SER A 396 -14.24 -11.11 20.51
CA SER A 396 -13.39 -10.10 21.16
C SER A 396 -14.20 -9.19 22.10
N LYS A 397 -13.49 -8.52 23.03
CA LYS A 397 -14.08 -7.46 23.85
C LYS A 397 -14.47 -6.26 22.97
N PRO A 398 -15.50 -5.49 23.36
CA PRO A 398 -15.70 -4.13 22.86
C PRO A 398 -14.51 -3.21 23.15
N LEU A 399 -14.44 -2.07 22.46
CA LEU A 399 -13.49 -1.01 22.76
C LEU A 399 -13.95 -0.34 24.07
N GLY A 400 -13.09 -0.32 25.08
CA GLY A 400 -13.49 0.11 26.43
C GLY A 400 -12.32 0.44 27.33
N GLY A 401 -12.65 0.95 28.52
CA GLY A 401 -11.66 1.51 29.43
C GLY A 401 -12.14 1.62 30.87
N THR A 402 -11.26 2.18 31.69
CA THR A 402 -11.51 2.48 33.11
C THR A 402 -11.80 3.96 33.32
N ILE A 403 -12.51 4.29 34.38
CA ILE A 403 -12.91 5.65 34.75
C ILE A 403 -12.48 5.91 36.20
N ARG A 404 -11.92 7.10 36.43
CA ARG A 404 -11.41 7.54 37.73
C ARG A 404 -12.10 8.84 38.13
N MET A 405 -12.65 8.86 39.35
CA MET A 405 -13.16 10.06 40.04
C MET A 405 -14.30 10.79 39.31
N LEU A 406 -15.13 10.05 38.56
CA LEU A 406 -16.38 10.56 37.98
C LEU A 406 -17.47 10.64 39.08
N ASN A 407 -17.66 11.83 39.62
CA ASN A 407 -18.70 12.14 40.61
C ASN A 407 -19.89 12.88 39.98
N GLY A 408 -19.67 13.59 38.87
CA GLY A 408 -20.68 14.39 38.18
C GLY A 408 -21.53 13.62 37.18
N SER A 409 -22.82 13.97 37.07
CA SER A 409 -23.69 13.48 36.00
C SER A 409 -23.50 14.25 34.69
N GLY A 410 -23.65 13.58 33.55
CA GLY A 410 -23.70 14.21 32.22
C GLY A 410 -22.46 13.98 31.34
N LEU A 411 -21.52 13.13 31.76
CA LEU A 411 -20.38 12.73 30.92
C LEU A 411 -20.87 11.97 29.68
N ILE A 412 -20.46 12.41 28.49
CA ILE A 412 -20.63 11.67 27.24
C ILE A 412 -19.25 11.47 26.60
N LEU A 413 -18.93 10.22 26.27
CA LEU A 413 -17.76 9.85 25.48
C LEU A 413 -18.19 9.60 24.03
N SER A 414 -17.37 10.03 23.07
CA SER A 414 -17.59 9.79 21.64
C SER A 414 -16.41 9.03 21.05
N ASN A 415 -16.67 8.00 20.24
CA ASN A 415 -15.68 7.32 19.42
C ASN A 415 -15.86 7.74 17.95
N ASN A 416 -14.78 8.23 17.33
CA ASN A 416 -14.72 8.67 15.93
C ASN A 416 -15.79 9.72 15.51
N GLY A 417 -16.46 10.37 16.47
CA GLY A 417 -17.55 11.31 16.23
C GLY A 417 -18.87 10.67 15.77
N THR A 418 -18.94 9.34 15.65
CA THR A 418 -20.10 8.60 15.13
C THR A 418 -20.85 7.80 16.19
N GLU A 419 -20.20 7.44 17.29
CA GLU A 419 -20.77 6.66 18.38
C GLU A 419 -20.62 7.39 19.70
N ASN A 420 -21.75 7.75 20.33
CA ASN A 420 -21.77 8.49 21.60
C ASN A 420 -22.37 7.62 22.71
N ILE A 421 -21.64 7.45 23.81
CA ILE A 421 -22.09 6.73 25.01
C ILE A 421 -22.20 7.67 26.20
N ALA A 422 -23.37 7.69 26.85
CA ALA A 422 -23.58 8.42 28.09
C ALA A 422 -23.11 7.60 29.29
N ILE A 423 -22.33 8.21 30.17
CA ILE A 423 -21.74 7.56 31.34
C ILE A 423 -22.46 8.04 32.61
N ALA A 424 -22.87 7.11 33.46
CA ALA A 424 -23.50 7.42 34.74
C ALA A 424 -22.47 7.90 35.77
N ALA A 425 -22.87 8.83 36.64
CA ALA A 425 -22.05 9.25 37.77
C ALA A 425 -21.66 8.03 38.64
N GLY A 426 -20.41 7.97 39.09
CA GLY A 426 -19.86 6.84 39.84
C GLY A 426 -19.45 5.62 39.00
N SER A 427 -19.61 5.62 37.68
CA SER A 427 -19.09 4.54 36.82
C SER A 427 -17.57 4.43 36.88
N THR A 428 -17.06 3.20 36.96
CA THR A 428 -15.63 2.86 37.03
C THR A 428 -15.07 2.27 35.72
N THR A 429 -15.93 1.94 34.76
CA THR A 429 -15.58 1.40 33.44
C THR A 429 -16.57 1.85 32.37
N PHE A 430 -16.19 1.80 31.10
CA PHE A 430 -17.07 1.98 29.95
C PHE A 430 -16.71 1.02 28.82
N ASN A 431 -17.67 0.77 27.93
CA ASN A 431 -17.47 0.08 26.66
C ASN A 431 -18.33 0.75 25.59
N PHE A 432 -17.78 0.88 24.38
CA PHE A 432 -18.53 1.14 23.15
C PHE A 432 -19.20 -0.17 22.67
N VAL A 433 -20.28 -0.06 21.88
CA VAL A 433 -21.05 -1.22 21.39
C VAL A 433 -20.78 -1.54 19.92
N ASN A 434 -20.36 -0.55 19.13
CA ASN A 434 -20.03 -0.77 17.73
C ASN A 434 -18.69 -1.50 17.56
N SER A 435 -18.59 -2.27 16.48
CA SER A 435 -17.36 -2.96 16.11
C SER A 435 -16.32 -2.02 15.53
N VAL A 436 -15.04 -2.26 15.84
CA VAL A 436 -13.91 -1.52 15.28
C VAL A 436 -12.97 -2.54 14.63
N ALA A 437 -12.92 -2.53 13.29
CA ALA A 437 -12.19 -3.52 12.50
C ALA A 437 -10.67 -3.50 12.72
N ASN A 438 -10.00 -4.58 12.32
CA ASN A 438 -8.53 -4.63 12.29
C ASN A 438 -7.97 -3.53 11.37
N GLY A 439 -6.88 -2.87 11.77
CA GLY A 439 -6.25 -1.76 11.04
C GLY A 439 -7.01 -0.43 11.08
N ALA A 440 -8.28 -0.41 11.49
CA ALA A 440 -9.06 0.82 11.61
C ALA A 440 -8.53 1.73 12.75
N THR A 441 -8.82 3.02 12.66
CA THR A 441 -8.57 3.99 13.73
C THR A 441 -9.73 4.05 14.72
N TYR A 442 -9.40 4.35 15.97
CA TYR A 442 -10.33 4.82 16.98
C TYR A 442 -9.88 6.18 17.53
N SER A 443 -10.85 6.97 18.00
CA SER A 443 -10.63 8.32 18.51
C SER A 443 -11.70 8.62 19.56
N VAL A 444 -11.41 8.22 20.80
CA VAL A 444 -12.25 8.35 21.97
C VAL A 444 -11.98 9.70 22.65
N VAL A 445 -12.99 10.58 22.62
CA VAL A 445 -12.95 11.93 23.17
C VAL A 445 -14.10 12.17 24.14
N VAL A 446 -13.97 13.16 25.02
CA VAL A 446 -15.11 13.65 25.83
C VAL A 446 -15.94 14.60 24.97
N ALA A 447 -17.16 14.20 24.64
CA ALA A 447 -18.10 15.00 23.85
C ALA A 447 -19.02 15.87 24.72
N THR A 448 -19.18 15.55 26.00
CA THR A 448 -19.88 16.41 26.98
C THR A 448 -19.27 16.21 28.36
N GLN A 449 -18.92 17.31 29.03
CA GLN A 449 -18.39 17.29 30.39
C GLN A 449 -19.54 17.19 31.41
N PRO A 450 -19.36 16.47 32.53
CA PRO A 450 -20.38 16.39 33.57
C PRO A 450 -20.54 17.72 34.34
N THR A 451 -21.79 18.07 34.68
CA THR A 451 -22.15 19.40 35.17
C THR A 451 -22.66 19.44 36.62
N ALA A 452 -23.05 18.30 37.20
CA ALA A 452 -23.60 18.23 38.55
C ALA A 452 -23.02 17.06 39.38
N PRO A 453 -22.05 17.30 40.28
CA PRO A 453 -21.17 18.48 40.31
C PRO A 453 -20.38 18.65 39.01
N ALA A 454 -19.95 19.88 38.71
CA ALA A 454 -19.14 20.18 37.54
C ALA A 454 -17.75 19.57 37.67
N GLN A 455 -17.30 18.82 36.66
CA GLN A 455 -15.94 18.28 36.56
C GLN A 455 -15.41 18.40 35.13
N VAL A 456 -14.09 18.41 34.99
CA VAL A 456 -13.44 18.22 33.68
C VAL A 456 -12.85 16.82 33.63
N CYS A 457 -13.36 16.01 32.71
CA CYS A 457 -12.85 14.70 32.36
C CYS A 457 -11.93 14.77 31.14
N SER A 458 -10.88 13.95 31.12
CA SER A 458 -9.97 13.77 29.99
C SER A 458 -9.78 12.28 29.67
N VAL A 459 -9.42 11.95 28.43
CA VAL A 459 -9.17 10.57 27.98
C VAL A 459 -7.67 10.38 27.71
N SER A 460 -7.04 9.42 28.40
CA SER A 460 -5.70 8.93 28.08
C SER A 460 -5.79 7.64 27.27
N GLY A 461 -4.87 7.47 26.32
CA GLY A 461 -4.94 6.42 25.30
C GLY A 461 -6.07 6.62 24.27
N GLY A 462 -6.63 7.83 24.17
CA GLY A 462 -7.88 8.11 23.45
C GLY A 462 -7.87 7.75 21.96
N ALA A 463 -6.73 7.89 21.27
CA ALA A 463 -6.64 7.64 19.83
C ALA A 463 -5.54 6.63 19.48
N GLY A 464 -5.79 5.82 18.44
CA GLY A 464 -4.83 4.84 17.93
C GLY A 464 -5.40 4.02 16.77
N THR A 465 -4.63 3.04 16.29
CA THR A 465 -5.08 2.01 15.35
C THR A 465 -5.30 0.68 16.05
N VAL A 466 -6.19 -0.15 15.49
CA VAL A 466 -6.37 -1.54 15.92
C VAL A 466 -5.22 -2.40 15.38
N SER A 467 -4.09 -2.39 16.08
CA SER A 467 -2.88 -3.20 15.80
C SER A 467 -2.55 -4.22 16.91
N GLY A 468 -3.41 -4.30 17.93
CA GLY A 468 -3.31 -5.17 19.10
C GLY A 468 -4.36 -4.77 20.14
N THR A 469 -4.24 -5.28 21.38
CA THR A 469 -4.94 -4.72 22.55
C THR A 469 -4.50 -3.26 22.80
N PRO A 470 -5.38 -2.36 23.26
CA PRO A 470 -4.99 -0.98 23.48
C PRO A 470 -4.22 -0.88 24.80
N SER A 471 -3.31 0.09 24.91
CA SER A 471 -2.93 0.60 26.23
C SER A 471 -4.21 1.13 26.89
N ASN A 472 -4.73 0.41 27.90
CA ASN A 472 -6.07 0.58 28.48
C ASN A 472 -6.54 2.04 28.48
N LEU A 473 -7.67 2.33 27.83
CA LEU A 473 -8.29 3.65 27.88
C LEU A 473 -8.57 4.04 29.34
N ILE A 474 -8.15 5.25 29.73
CA ILE A 474 -8.36 5.78 31.08
C ILE A 474 -9.05 7.13 30.96
N VAL A 475 -10.26 7.24 31.49
CA VAL A 475 -10.94 8.52 31.70
C VAL A 475 -10.65 9.01 33.12
N SER A 476 -10.13 10.22 33.27
CA SER A 476 -9.86 10.83 34.59
C SER A 476 -10.61 12.15 34.72
N CYS A 477 -11.39 12.30 35.79
CA CYS A 477 -12.22 13.49 36.04
C CYS A 477 -11.74 14.27 37.28
N ALA A 478 -11.66 15.60 37.16
CA ALA A 478 -11.20 16.51 38.21
C ALA A 478 -12.26 17.58 38.53
N GLY A 479 -12.40 17.94 39.81
CA GLY A 479 -13.28 19.02 40.27
C GLY A 479 -12.69 20.42 40.09
N PRO A 480 -13.44 21.49 40.45
CA PRO A 480 -12.92 22.85 40.47
C PRO A 480 -11.86 23.05 41.56
N VAL A 481 -10.84 23.86 41.28
CA VAL A 481 -9.82 24.26 42.28
C VAL A 481 -10.32 25.39 43.18
N THR A 482 -9.81 25.45 44.40
CA THR A 482 -10.24 26.40 45.42
C THR A 482 -9.40 27.69 45.38
N GLY A 483 -10.07 28.84 45.36
CA GLY A 483 -9.44 30.16 45.56
C GLY A 483 -8.50 30.66 44.46
N LEU A 484 -8.65 30.17 43.22
CA LEU A 484 -7.82 30.58 42.07
C LEU A 484 -7.94 32.09 41.79
N GLY A 485 -6.81 32.82 41.83
CA GLY A 485 -6.76 34.25 41.54
C GLY A 485 -5.38 34.89 41.79
N PHE A 486 -5.16 36.06 41.19
CA PHE A 486 -3.91 36.81 41.24
C PHE A 486 -4.14 38.31 41.51
N THR A 487 -3.11 38.99 42.00
CA THR A 487 -3.16 40.42 42.36
C THR A 487 -2.79 41.31 41.17
N ASN A 488 -3.75 42.08 40.66
CA ASN A 488 -3.55 43.01 39.54
C ASN A 488 -2.52 44.10 39.86
N GLN A 489 -1.83 44.61 38.84
CA GLN A 489 -0.84 45.68 38.98
C GLN A 489 -1.10 46.85 38.01
N THR A 490 -0.76 48.07 38.43
CA THR A 490 -1.09 49.31 37.72
C THR A 490 0.04 50.33 37.79
N GLY A 491 0.24 51.12 36.73
CA GLY A 491 1.28 52.16 36.67
C GLY A 491 2.67 51.63 36.28
N VAL A 492 2.71 50.43 35.69
CA VAL A 492 3.95 49.73 35.33
C VAL A 492 4.69 50.47 34.19
N ASN A 493 6.02 50.46 34.22
CA ASN A 493 6.83 50.96 33.09
C ASN A 493 6.67 50.02 31.87
N PRO A 494 6.33 50.51 30.66
CA PRO A 494 6.30 49.69 29.46
C PRO A 494 7.59 48.90 29.24
N GLY A 495 7.48 47.64 28.83
CA GLY A 495 8.62 46.74 28.64
C GLY A 495 9.19 46.14 29.93
N ALA A 496 8.71 46.52 31.11
CA ALA A 496 9.08 45.83 32.35
C ALA A 496 8.48 44.41 32.37
N VAL A 497 9.29 43.43 32.78
CA VAL A 497 8.82 42.07 33.03
C VAL A 497 8.25 42.00 34.45
N ILE A 498 6.98 41.64 34.59
CA ILE A 498 6.24 41.57 35.85
C ILE A 498 5.82 40.13 36.11
N THR A 499 5.99 39.68 37.35
CA THR A 499 5.51 38.38 37.85
C THR A 499 4.36 38.61 38.85
N SER A 500 3.36 37.72 38.86
CA SER A 500 2.26 37.73 39.83
C SER A 500 2.71 37.30 41.24
N ASN A 501 1.79 37.31 42.20
CA ASN A 501 1.93 36.46 43.39
C ASN A 501 1.86 34.97 43.01
N ASP A 502 2.43 34.11 43.85
CA ASP A 502 2.19 32.67 43.79
C ASP A 502 0.73 32.33 44.16
N TYR A 503 0.21 31.27 43.57
CA TYR A 503 -1.02 30.57 43.92
C TYR A 503 -0.71 29.09 44.15
N THR A 504 -1.21 28.48 45.24
CA THR A 504 -1.04 27.04 45.50
C THR A 504 -2.27 26.26 45.05
N VAL A 505 -2.08 25.30 44.15
CA VAL A 505 -3.12 24.43 43.63
C VAL A 505 -3.71 23.58 44.76
N THR A 506 -5.01 23.71 44.99
CA THR A 506 -5.74 22.92 45.99
C THR A 506 -7.16 22.60 45.52
N GLY A 507 -7.66 21.41 45.86
CA GLY A 507 -9.03 20.96 45.57
C GLY A 507 -9.17 20.00 44.39
N LEU A 508 -8.07 19.64 43.71
CA LEU A 508 -8.08 18.61 42.67
C LEU A 508 -8.39 17.23 43.25
N GLY A 509 -7.84 16.91 44.41
CA GLY A 509 -7.91 15.61 45.06
C GLY A 509 -6.61 14.80 44.92
N ALA A 510 -6.37 13.91 45.89
CA ALA A 510 -5.11 13.16 45.98
C ALA A 510 -4.83 12.34 44.71
N SER A 511 -3.63 12.52 44.15
CA SER A 511 -3.16 11.87 42.92
C SER A 511 -3.99 12.15 41.65
N ILE A 512 -4.83 13.19 41.63
CA ILE A 512 -5.42 13.72 40.40
C ILE A 512 -4.43 14.67 39.73
N ILE A 513 -4.20 14.46 38.44
CA ILE A 513 -3.42 15.35 37.58
C ILE A 513 -4.41 16.14 36.73
N ALA A 514 -4.45 17.46 36.91
CA ALA A 514 -5.16 18.37 36.02
C ALA A 514 -4.17 19.09 35.10
N ASN A 515 -4.65 19.62 33.97
CA ASN A 515 -3.86 20.56 33.18
C ASN A 515 -4.23 21.99 33.55
N VAL A 516 -3.21 22.83 33.67
CA VAL A 516 -3.32 24.29 33.71
C VAL A 516 -2.95 24.85 32.35
N THR A 517 -3.71 25.84 31.88
CA THR A 517 -3.47 26.57 30.63
C THR A 517 -3.45 28.07 30.88
N VAL A 518 -2.61 28.79 30.14
CA VAL A 518 -2.56 30.25 30.08
C VAL A 518 -2.66 30.74 28.63
N ASP A 519 -2.81 32.05 28.44
CA ASP A 519 -2.70 32.69 27.13
C ASP A 519 -1.27 32.62 26.56
N ALA A 520 -1.14 32.67 25.24
CA ALA A 520 0.15 32.53 24.55
C ALA A 520 1.14 33.69 24.79
N SER A 521 0.68 34.81 25.36
CA SER A 521 1.51 35.97 25.73
C SER A 521 2.08 35.89 27.16
N THR A 522 1.69 34.88 27.93
CA THR A 522 2.07 34.72 29.35
C THR A 522 3.03 33.55 29.54
N THR A 523 4.14 33.81 30.24
CA THR A 523 4.98 32.73 30.78
C THR A 523 4.32 32.19 32.04
N LEU A 524 3.94 30.92 32.03
CA LEU A 524 3.53 30.20 33.24
C LEU A 524 4.78 29.75 34.00
N ILE A 525 4.80 29.97 35.31
CA ILE A 525 5.83 29.49 36.22
C ILE A 525 5.17 28.43 37.11
N LYS A 526 5.80 27.26 37.26
CA LYS A 526 5.37 26.18 38.14
C LYS A 526 6.50 25.82 39.10
N ASN A 527 6.23 25.79 40.41
CA ASN A 527 7.20 25.42 41.45
C ASN A 527 8.53 26.16 41.29
N THR A 528 8.45 27.49 41.07
CA THR A 528 9.55 28.43 40.76
C THR A 528 10.32 28.21 39.44
N VAL A 529 9.88 27.30 38.57
CA VAL A 529 10.50 27.00 37.26
C VAL A 529 9.58 27.44 36.10
N ASP A 530 10.15 28.07 35.08
CA ASP A 530 9.41 28.47 33.87
C ASP A 530 8.92 27.24 33.08
N VAL A 531 7.65 27.27 32.65
CA VAL A 531 7.06 26.24 31.79
C VAL A 531 7.39 26.53 30.33
N VAL A 532 7.88 25.51 29.62
CA VAL A 532 8.10 25.58 28.17
C VAL A 532 6.76 25.41 27.44
N GLY A 533 6.11 26.54 27.17
CA GLY A 533 4.80 26.62 26.49
C GLY A 533 3.67 27.08 27.41
N SER A 534 2.48 27.27 26.85
CA SER A 534 1.32 27.87 27.54
C SER A 534 0.48 26.88 28.38
N SER A 535 0.99 25.68 28.68
CA SER A 535 0.29 24.70 29.51
C SER A 535 1.22 23.72 30.21
N THR A 536 0.80 23.20 31.36
CA THR A 536 1.48 22.09 32.05
C THR A 536 0.50 21.29 32.90
N SER A 537 0.95 20.16 33.43
CA SER A 537 0.18 19.33 34.35
C SER A 537 0.48 19.67 35.81
N VAL A 538 -0.55 19.69 36.66
CA VAL A 538 -0.51 20.07 38.09
C VAL A 538 -1.26 19.07 38.98
N ILE A 539 -0.81 18.99 40.23
CA ILE A 539 -1.42 18.24 41.34
C ILE A 539 -1.66 19.19 42.52
N ASP A 540 -2.48 18.76 43.49
CA ASP A 540 -2.62 19.49 44.77
C ASP A 540 -1.25 19.64 45.46
N GLY A 541 -0.91 20.88 45.82
CA GLY A 541 0.37 21.25 46.45
C GLY A 541 1.39 21.91 45.51
N ASP A 542 1.18 21.89 44.18
CA ASP A 542 2.00 22.67 43.25
C ASP A 542 1.76 24.19 43.42
N THR A 543 2.80 25.02 43.26
CA THR A 543 2.67 26.48 43.19
C THR A 543 2.76 26.99 41.75
N LEU A 544 2.01 28.04 41.45
CA LEU A 544 1.89 28.66 40.13
C LEU A 544 2.01 30.18 40.22
N ALA A 545 2.74 30.78 39.29
CA ALA A 545 2.75 32.23 39.06
C ALA A 545 2.71 32.54 37.55
N LEU A 546 2.25 33.74 37.20
CA LEU A 546 2.21 34.24 35.83
C LEU A 546 3.28 35.31 35.64
N ARG A 547 3.91 35.38 34.46
CA ARG A 547 4.86 36.43 34.12
C ARG A 547 4.64 36.97 32.71
N VAL A 548 4.55 38.29 32.58
CA VAL A 548 4.34 39.01 31.32
C VAL A 548 5.31 40.18 31.16
N THR A 549 5.58 40.57 29.93
CA THR A 549 6.17 41.88 29.63
C THR A 549 5.06 42.90 29.48
N ALA A 550 5.11 43.98 30.27
CA ALA A 550 4.12 45.05 30.20
C ALA A 550 4.10 45.70 28.80
N LEU A 551 2.89 45.83 28.25
CA LEU A 551 2.66 46.45 26.95
C LEU A 551 3.05 47.94 26.91
N GLY A 552 2.94 48.54 25.72
CA GLY A 552 3.16 49.97 25.49
C GLY A 552 2.31 50.89 26.39
N TYR A 553 2.62 52.18 26.41
CA TYR A 553 2.05 53.16 27.33
C TYR A 553 0.51 53.18 27.33
N GLY A 554 -0.10 53.12 28.51
CA GLY A 554 -1.55 53.19 28.72
C GLY A 554 -2.34 51.92 28.36
N LEU A 555 -1.65 50.79 28.14
CA LEU A 555 -2.28 49.50 27.82
C LEU A 555 -2.36 48.58 29.05
N THR A 556 -3.24 47.58 28.97
CA THR A 556 -3.38 46.52 29.98
C THR A 556 -3.15 45.17 29.33
N ASN A 557 -2.21 44.40 29.87
CA ASN A 557 -2.13 42.96 29.63
C ASN A 557 -3.23 42.28 30.45
N THR A 558 -3.96 41.32 29.85
CA THR A 558 -4.89 40.44 30.58
C THR A 558 -4.46 39.00 30.34
N SER A 559 -4.06 38.31 31.40
CA SER A 559 -3.61 36.92 31.37
C SER A 559 -4.66 36.02 32.03
N THR A 560 -5.33 35.18 31.25
CA THR A 560 -6.34 34.24 31.77
C THR A 560 -5.67 32.89 32.09
N VAL A 561 -5.72 32.47 33.35
CA VAL A 561 -5.40 31.09 33.75
C VAL A 561 -6.67 30.24 33.77
N THR A 562 -6.55 28.96 33.44
CA THR A 562 -7.62 27.96 33.65
C THR A 562 -7.03 26.67 34.20
N ILE A 563 -7.66 26.09 35.23
CA ILE A 563 -7.30 24.82 35.87
C ILE A 563 -8.58 24.02 36.10
N ALA A 564 -8.67 22.83 35.50
CA ALA A 564 -9.91 22.04 35.46
C ALA A 564 -11.13 22.91 35.05
N SER A 565 -12.14 23.07 35.90
CA SER A 565 -13.34 23.88 35.65
C SER A 565 -13.28 25.32 36.21
N SER A 566 -12.14 25.75 36.74
CA SER A 566 -11.94 27.09 37.32
C SER A 566 -11.05 27.97 36.44
N SER A 567 -11.40 29.24 36.27
CA SER A 567 -10.58 30.24 35.58
C SER A 567 -10.44 31.53 36.39
N ALA A 568 -9.38 32.29 36.13
CA ALA A 568 -9.17 33.62 36.71
C ALA A 568 -8.32 34.48 35.78
N ASP A 569 -8.57 35.80 35.77
CA ASP A 569 -7.79 36.78 35.01
C ASP A 569 -6.80 37.51 35.92
N TRP A 570 -5.64 37.84 35.37
CA TRP A 570 -4.65 38.73 35.97
C TRP A 570 -4.38 39.92 35.05
N LEU A 571 -4.50 41.14 35.59
CA LEU A 571 -4.39 42.38 34.82
C LEU A 571 -3.12 43.16 35.21
N VAL A 572 -2.35 43.58 34.20
CA VAL A 572 -1.14 44.41 34.36
C VAL A 572 -1.25 45.65 33.47
N THR A 573 -1.54 46.81 34.06
CA THR A 573 -1.72 48.09 33.37
C THR A 573 -0.45 48.95 33.41
N SER A 574 0.05 49.35 32.24
CA SER A 574 1.18 50.26 32.11
C SER A 574 0.80 51.73 32.35
N LYS A 575 1.77 52.58 32.71
CA LYS A 575 1.56 54.03 32.83
C LYS A 575 1.25 54.66 31.45
N PRO A 576 0.41 55.71 31.37
CA PRO A 576 0.15 56.44 30.13
C PRO A 576 1.39 57.19 29.62
N LEU A 577 1.40 57.61 28.35
CA LEU A 577 2.51 58.37 27.80
C LEU A 577 2.42 59.82 28.30
N GLY A 578 3.41 60.25 29.07
CA GLY A 578 3.41 61.54 29.72
C GLY A 578 4.80 62.10 29.96
N GLY A 579 4.87 63.25 30.63
CA GLY A 579 6.10 63.97 30.89
C GLY A 579 5.93 65.10 31.90
N THR A 580 7.05 65.73 32.27
CA THR A 580 7.07 66.90 33.17
C THR A 580 6.92 68.21 32.38
N ILE A 581 6.50 69.26 33.06
CA ILE A 581 6.39 70.62 32.51
C ILE A 581 7.13 71.59 33.42
N THR A 582 7.92 72.49 32.82
CA THR A 582 8.64 73.55 33.54
C THR A 582 8.32 74.92 32.93
N GLY A 583 8.19 75.93 33.79
CA GLY A 583 8.00 77.34 33.39
C GLY A 583 6.61 77.72 32.87
N LEU A 584 5.64 76.80 32.78
CA LEU A 584 4.27 77.12 32.32
C LEU A 584 3.51 77.98 33.34
N VAL A 585 3.18 79.22 32.95
CA VAL A 585 2.45 80.21 33.77
C VAL A 585 1.17 80.68 33.07
N GLY A 586 1.19 80.81 31.74
CA GLY A 586 0.03 81.21 30.94
C GLY A 586 -0.92 80.06 30.60
N SER A 587 -2.18 80.39 30.31
CA SER A 587 -3.17 79.44 29.78
C SER A 587 -3.09 79.34 28.25
N GLY A 588 -3.56 78.20 27.70
CA GLY A 588 -3.66 77.99 26.25
C GLY A 588 -2.56 77.13 25.62
N LEU A 589 -1.77 76.41 26.41
CA LEU A 589 -0.90 75.35 25.90
C LEU A 589 -1.76 74.14 25.50
N MET A 590 -1.62 73.70 24.24
CA MET A 590 -2.14 72.41 23.78
C MET A 590 -0.98 71.56 23.25
N LEU A 591 -0.95 70.29 23.65
CA LEU A 591 0.01 69.29 23.19
C LEU A 591 -0.73 68.25 22.35
N GLY A 592 -0.13 67.83 21.25
CA GLY A 592 -0.66 66.76 20.40
C GLY A 592 0.28 65.58 20.35
N ASN A 593 -0.25 64.36 20.39
CA ASN A 593 0.47 63.14 20.05
C ASN A 593 -0.27 62.39 18.95
N ASN A 594 0.30 62.32 17.75
CA ASN A 594 -0.41 61.80 16.57
C ASN A 594 -1.76 62.53 16.41
N ALA A 595 -2.89 61.83 16.56
CA ALA A 595 -4.25 62.41 16.53
C ALA A 595 -4.82 62.78 17.92
N ASP A 596 -4.20 62.34 19.02
CA ASP A 596 -4.60 62.74 20.37
C ASP A 596 -4.16 64.18 20.66
N VAL A 597 -5.00 64.92 21.38
CA VAL A 597 -4.84 66.36 21.65
C VAL A 597 -5.28 66.65 23.07
N ILE A 598 -4.36 67.15 23.90
CA ILE A 598 -4.61 67.51 25.29
C ILE A 598 -4.41 69.01 25.50
N THR A 599 -5.34 69.63 26.23
CA THR A 599 -5.20 71.01 26.71
C THR A 599 -4.56 70.99 28.09
N VAL A 600 -3.48 71.72 28.26
CA VAL A 600 -2.73 71.78 29.52
C VAL A 600 -3.16 73.01 30.32
N ALA A 601 -3.49 72.81 31.60
CA ALA A 601 -3.83 73.88 32.51
C ALA A 601 -2.61 74.76 32.86
N ALA A 602 -2.83 76.06 33.07
CA ALA A 602 -1.79 76.97 33.55
C ALA A 602 -1.22 76.48 34.89
N GLY A 603 0.10 76.48 35.05
CA GLY A 603 0.78 75.99 36.26
C GLY A 603 0.82 74.46 36.42
N ALA A 604 0.36 73.67 35.44
CA ALA A 604 0.50 72.21 35.49
C ALA A 604 1.98 71.79 35.48
N ALA A 605 2.35 70.84 36.35
CA ALA A 605 3.72 70.31 36.46
C ALA A 605 3.96 69.03 35.64
N THR A 606 2.90 68.40 35.13
CA THR A 606 2.95 67.16 34.34
C THR A 606 1.80 67.15 33.31
N PHE A 607 1.95 66.31 32.29
CA PHE A 607 0.88 65.95 31.35
C PHE A 607 0.89 64.44 31.07
N ASN A 608 -0.27 63.90 30.71
CA ASN A 608 -0.43 62.56 30.13
C ASN A 608 -1.30 62.70 28.87
N PHE A 609 -0.95 61.96 27.82
CA PHE A 609 -1.83 61.71 26.69
C PHE A 609 -2.90 60.68 27.05
N ASN A 610 -4.08 60.79 26.44
CA ASN A 610 -5.23 59.91 26.68
C ASN A 610 -5.18 58.65 25.81
N ALA A 611 -4.64 58.78 24.59
CA ALA A 611 -4.53 57.65 23.68
C ALA A 611 -3.36 56.71 24.08
N PRO A 612 -3.60 55.39 24.20
CA PRO A 612 -2.54 54.44 24.46
C PRO A 612 -1.60 54.32 23.24
N VAL A 613 -0.33 54.03 23.50
CA VAL A 613 0.72 53.90 22.47
C VAL A 613 1.33 52.50 22.56
N PRO A 614 1.02 51.57 21.63
CA PRO A 614 1.55 50.21 21.66
C PRO A 614 3.08 50.13 21.59
N MET A 615 3.64 49.04 22.09
CA MET A 615 5.09 48.83 22.11
C MET A 615 5.66 48.88 20.68
N GLY A 616 6.75 49.62 20.47
CA GLY A 616 7.35 49.83 19.15
C GLY A 616 6.59 50.77 18.21
N SER A 617 5.40 51.27 18.58
CA SER A 617 4.68 52.27 17.77
C SER A 617 5.35 53.64 17.84
N SER A 618 5.35 54.36 16.71
CA SER A 618 5.84 55.73 16.65
C SER A 618 4.82 56.71 17.26
N TYR A 619 5.34 57.69 17.99
CA TYR A 619 4.58 58.77 18.60
C TYR A 619 5.12 60.13 18.12
N ASN A 620 4.25 61.10 17.91
CA ASN A 620 4.59 62.43 17.37
C ASN A 620 4.07 63.51 18.32
N ALA A 621 4.78 63.64 19.43
CA ALA A 621 4.56 64.63 20.48
C ALA A 621 5.01 66.02 19.98
N ARG A 622 4.07 66.97 19.89
CA ARG A 622 4.29 68.32 19.37
C ARG A 622 3.47 69.36 20.14
N VAL A 623 3.99 70.58 20.22
CA VAL A 623 3.22 71.73 20.72
C VAL A 623 2.29 72.19 19.60
N LEU A 624 1.00 72.32 19.89
CA LEU A 624 -0.03 72.74 18.93
C LEU A 624 -0.39 74.22 19.09
N THR A 625 -0.47 74.69 20.33
CA THR A 625 -0.72 76.09 20.67
C THR A 625 0.17 76.54 21.82
N HIS A 626 0.50 77.82 21.84
CA HIS A 626 1.41 78.45 22.79
C HIS A 626 0.62 79.38 23.73
N PRO A 627 0.94 79.46 25.04
CA PRO A 627 0.30 80.41 25.94
C PRO A 627 0.46 81.85 25.47
N ALA A 628 -0.65 82.60 25.41
CA ALA A 628 -0.69 83.96 24.87
C ALA A 628 -0.61 85.06 25.95
N SER A 629 -0.92 84.74 27.21
CA SER A 629 -0.90 85.67 28.35
C SER A 629 -0.45 84.99 29.65
N PRO A 630 0.77 85.26 30.16
CA PRO A 630 1.88 85.88 29.44
C PRO A 630 2.23 85.10 28.16
N LEU A 631 2.86 85.77 27.18
CA LEU A 631 3.32 85.11 25.96
C LEU A 631 4.48 84.16 26.28
N GLN A 632 4.29 82.86 26.03
CA GLN A 632 5.31 81.84 26.29
C GLN A 632 5.58 80.94 25.08
N LEU A 633 6.87 80.73 24.79
CA LEU A 633 7.31 79.71 23.85
C LEU A 633 7.62 78.41 24.61
N CYS A 634 6.78 77.39 24.37
CA CYS A 634 6.96 76.05 24.89
C CYS A 634 7.62 75.15 23.83
N SER A 635 8.53 74.27 24.24
CA SER A 635 9.09 73.20 23.39
C SER A 635 9.36 71.94 24.20
N PHE A 636 9.45 70.79 23.52
CA PHE A 636 10.00 69.57 24.14
C PHE A 636 11.53 69.70 24.26
N ALA A 637 12.09 69.16 25.33
CA ALA A 637 13.53 69.21 25.62
C ALA A 637 14.08 67.80 25.89
N PRO A 638 15.14 67.36 25.16
CA PRO A 638 15.74 67.97 23.97
C PRO A 638 14.82 67.88 22.73
N ASN A 639 15.17 68.61 21.64
CA ASN A 639 14.55 68.47 20.33
C ASN A 639 14.92 67.14 19.64
N GLN A 640 14.45 66.01 20.19
CA GLN A 640 14.66 64.68 19.62
C GLN A 640 13.35 64.10 19.09
N CYS A 641 13.18 64.11 17.77
CA CYS A 641 12.15 63.33 17.09
C CYS A 641 12.52 61.84 17.14
N ALA A 642 11.76 61.07 17.93
CA ALA A 642 11.88 59.65 18.23
C ALA A 642 13.08 59.20 19.11
N SER A 643 12.75 58.44 20.17
CA SER A 643 13.67 57.55 20.89
C SER A 643 12.97 56.22 21.17
N PRO A 644 13.68 55.09 21.33
CA PRO A 644 13.07 53.83 21.74
C PRO A 644 12.67 53.90 23.22
N ALA A 645 11.37 53.98 23.50
CA ALA A 645 10.75 53.78 24.82
C ALA A 645 11.27 54.64 26.00
N GLY A 646 11.86 55.82 25.75
CA GLY A 646 12.07 56.83 26.80
C GLY A 646 10.77 57.52 27.24
N GLU A 647 10.77 58.16 28.41
CA GLU A 647 9.72 59.13 28.78
C GLU A 647 9.90 60.45 28.03
N LEU A 648 8.83 61.26 27.93
CA LEU A 648 8.93 62.63 27.43
C LEU A 648 9.52 63.52 28.54
N ASN A 649 10.85 63.55 28.63
CA ASN A 649 11.60 64.13 29.75
C ASN A 649 11.05 65.48 30.25
N THR A 650 10.89 66.49 29.39
CA THR A 650 10.35 67.80 29.78
C THR A 650 9.70 68.57 28.62
N VAL A 651 8.59 69.26 28.89
CA VAL A 651 8.11 70.43 28.13
C VAL A 651 8.54 71.69 28.87
N SER A 652 9.32 72.56 28.22
CA SER A 652 9.87 73.77 28.83
C SER A 652 9.27 75.01 28.19
N CYS A 653 8.64 75.88 29.00
CA CYS A 653 7.98 77.11 28.55
C CYS A 653 8.73 78.36 29.03
N GLY A 654 9.34 79.10 28.10
CA GLY A 654 10.04 80.37 28.37
C GLY A 654 9.19 81.58 27.98
N VAL A 655 9.36 82.72 28.66
CA VAL A 655 8.73 83.99 28.26
C VAL A 655 9.34 84.54 26.98
N ALA A 656 8.51 85.07 26.06
CA ALA A 656 8.96 85.56 24.76
C ALA A 656 8.60 87.04 24.54
N SER A 657 9.52 87.79 23.93
CA SER A 657 9.46 89.26 23.79
C SER A 657 9.01 89.75 22.40
N ALA A 658 8.77 88.87 21.44
CA ALA A 658 8.29 89.20 20.10
C ALA A 658 7.43 88.06 19.52
N THR A 659 6.51 88.40 18.61
CA THR A 659 5.63 87.46 17.90
C THR A 659 6.35 86.81 16.71
N PRO A 660 6.63 85.50 16.70
CA PRO A 660 7.26 84.82 15.57
C PRO A 660 6.22 84.44 14.50
N SER A 661 6.54 84.67 13.23
CA SER A 661 5.79 84.13 12.10
C SER A 661 6.10 82.63 11.91
N ASN A 662 5.08 81.77 12.06
CA ASN A 662 5.01 80.36 11.64
C ASN A 662 6.35 79.65 11.35
N ILE A 663 7.13 79.32 12.38
CA ILE A 663 8.29 78.44 12.23
C ILE A 663 7.80 76.98 12.18
N SER A 664 7.44 76.51 10.99
CA SER A 664 7.10 75.11 10.74
C SER A 664 8.38 74.26 10.69
N ALA A 665 8.92 73.91 11.86
CA ALA A 665 10.04 72.98 11.99
C ALA A 665 9.59 71.54 11.65
N SER A 666 9.58 71.20 10.36
CA SER A 666 9.26 69.87 9.88
C SER A 666 10.39 68.88 10.20
N CYS A 667 10.18 67.94 11.14
CA CYS A 667 11.01 66.74 11.24
C CYS A 667 10.81 65.88 9.98
N SER A 668 11.66 66.09 8.96
CA SER A 668 11.74 65.24 7.78
C SER A 668 12.47 63.95 8.15
N ASN A 669 11.72 62.90 8.47
CA ASN A 669 12.26 61.64 8.97
C ASN A 669 13.09 60.90 7.89
N GLN A 670 14.42 61.02 7.97
CA GLN A 670 15.37 60.05 7.43
C GLN A 670 16.12 59.39 8.58
N SER A 671 15.69 58.19 8.97
CA SER A 671 16.37 57.28 9.90
C SER A 671 15.74 55.89 9.81
N ALA A 672 16.49 54.79 9.71
CA ALA A 672 17.91 54.67 9.36
C ALA A 672 18.16 53.26 8.77
N LEU A 673 18.97 53.16 7.70
CA LEU A 673 19.58 51.89 7.29
C LEU A 673 20.96 51.74 7.93
N VAL A 674 21.33 50.50 8.24
CA VAL A 674 22.73 50.07 8.32
C VAL A 674 22.92 48.97 7.27
N TYR A 675 24.01 49.06 6.51
CA TYR A 675 24.15 48.40 5.21
C TYR A 675 24.81 47.01 5.27
N GLY A 676 24.46 46.17 4.30
CA GLY A 676 25.08 44.86 4.01
C GLY A 676 25.42 44.66 2.53
N THR A 677 26.05 45.66 1.89
CA THR A 677 26.76 45.55 0.59
C THR A 677 26.15 44.67 -0.52
N ASN A 678 25.01 45.10 -1.10
CA ASN A 678 24.76 45.13 -2.56
C ASN A 678 23.33 45.69 -2.80
N GLY A 679 23.22 46.78 -3.55
CA GLY A 679 22.08 47.69 -3.47
C GLY A 679 20.73 47.15 -3.97
N ALA A 680 19.75 47.13 -3.06
CA ALA A 680 18.32 47.31 -3.33
C ALA A 680 17.68 47.94 -2.08
N LEU A 681 16.67 48.80 -2.25
CA LEU A 681 15.93 49.43 -1.16
C LEU A 681 14.43 49.10 -1.30
N ILE A 682 13.85 48.58 -0.21
CA ILE A 682 12.43 48.23 -0.09
C ILE A 682 11.88 48.98 1.12
N TYR A 683 10.72 49.60 0.97
CA TYR A 683 10.01 50.29 2.04
C TYR A 683 8.62 49.68 2.21
N VAL A 684 8.15 49.59 3.46
CA VAL A 684 6.78 49.16 3.78
C VAL A 684 5.93 50.39 4.01
N ASP A 685 4.83 50.54 3.29
CA ASP A 685 3.82 51.56 3.60
C ASP A 685 3.04 51.13 4.85
N ALA A 686 3.22 51.85 5.95
CA ALA A 686 2.62 51.51 7.26
C ALA A 686 1.10 51.75 7.34
N SER A 687 0.46 52.29 6.30
CA SER A 687 -0.99 52.52 6.24
C SER A 687 -1.74 51.44 5.44
N THR A 688 -1.04 50.73 4.56
CA THR A 688 -1.60 49.73 3.63
C THR A 688 -0.96 48.34 3.75
N GLY A 689 0.26 48.24 4.28
CA GLY A 689 1.06 47.03 4.29
C GLY A 689 1.68 46.66 2.94
N ALA A 690 1.65 47.58 1.95
CA ALA A 690 2.24 47.36 0.64
C ALA A 690 3.77 47.52 0.65
N LEU A 691 4.45 46.69 -0.15
CA LEU A 691 5.88 46.82 -0.44
C LEU A 691 6.07 47.79 -1.61
N HIS A 692 6.88 48.82 -1.41
CA HIS A 692 7.32 49.72 -2.48
C HIS A 692 8.84 49.58 -2.69
N GLN A 693 9.23 49.30 -3.93
CA GLN A 693 10.62 49.25 -4.37
C GLN A 693 11.01 50.60 -4.98
N ASP A 694 12.25 51.05 -4.73
CA ASP A 694 12.83 52.17 -5.47
C ASP A 694 12.99 51.81 -6.96
N SER A 695 12.42 52.60 -7.86
CA SER A 695 12.28 52.29 -9.30
C SER A 695 13.58 52.41 -10.11
N SER A 696 14.75 52.29 -9.48
CA SER A 696 16.07 52.53 -10.07
C SER A 696 16.91 51.27 -10.33
N THR A 697 16.82 50.22 -9.51
CA THR A 697 17.59 48.97 -9.71
C THR A 697 16.94 47.70 -9.15
N GLY A 698 16.97 46.61 -9.94
CA GLY A 698 16.79 45.23 -9.47
C GLY A 698 15.48 44.57 -9.89
N VAL A 699 15.56 43.52 -10.71
CA VAL A 699 14.42 42.66 -11.10
C VAL A 699 14.48 41.36 -10.29
N MET A 700 13.34 40.75 -9.93
CA MET A 700 13.27 39.59 -9.02
C MET A 700 12.59 38.37 -9.66
N TYR A 701 13.35 37.32 -10.00
CA TYR A 701 12.78 36.11 -10.60
C TYR A 701 12.28 35.14 -9.53
N LEU A 702 11.22 34.37 -9.81
CA LEU A 702 10.86 33.19 -9.01
C LEU A 702 11.44 31.92 -9.64
N ASN A 703 12.38 31.30 -8.94
CA ASN A 703 12.97 30.02 -9.35
C ASN A 703 12.10 28.83 -8.91
N SER A 704 11.71 28.77 -7.63
CA SER A 704 10.92 27.66 -7.07
C SER A 704 10.02 28.12 -5.91
N MET A 705 8.96 27.35 -5.65
CA MET A 705 8.02 27.57 -4.56
C MET A 705 7.65 26.21 -3.96
N THR A 706 7.57 26.12 -2.63
CA THR A 706 7.20 24.90 -1.94
C THR A 706 6.50 25.20 -0.61
N THR A 707 5.74 24.25 -0.07
CA THR A 707 4.96 24.37 1.16
C THR A 707 5.39 23.32 2.18
N ASP A 708 5.42 23.68 3.46
CA ASP A 708 5.73 22.71 4.52
C ASP A 708 4.67 21.60 4.56
N ILE A 709 4.98 20.48 5.22
CA ILE A 709 4.10 19.30 5.26
C ILE A 709 2.72 19.55 5.90
N THR A 710 2.54 20.63 6.67
CA THR A 710 1.26 21.05 7.26
C THR A 710 0.48 22.05 6.41
N GLY A 711 1.10 22.62 5.35
CA GLY A 711 0.52 23.69 4.54
C GLY A 711 0.40 25.04 5.24
N LYS A 712 1.00 25.20 6.43
CA LYS A 712 0.97 26.42 7.25
C LYS A 712 2.01 27.45 6.80
N PHE A 713 3.04 27.04 6.06
CA PHE A 713 4.09 27.92 5.56
C PHE A 713 4.43 27.66 4.10
N ALA A 714 4.60 28.75 3.34
CA ALA A 714 5.12 28.74 1.98
C ALA A 714 6.54 29.31 1.96
N TYR A 715 7.43 28.67 1.21
CA TYR A 715 8.83 29.04 1.05
C TYR A 715 9.10 29.32 -0.42
N LEU A 716 9.72 30.47 -0.68
CA LEU A 716 9.71 31.12 -1.97
C LEU A 716 11.14 31.48 -2.38
N ALA A 717 11.71 30.72 -3.32
CA ALA A 717 13.09 30.90 -3.76
C ALA A 717 13.16 31.94 -4.89
N THR A 718 13.58 33.15 -4.53
CA THR A 718 13.73 34.29 -5.42
C THR A 718 15.20 34.47 -5.87
N ASN A 719 15.37 35.12 -7.01
CA ASN A 719 16.68 35.32 -7.63
C ASN A 719 16.78 36.76 -8.18
N PRO A 720 16.85 37.78 -7.30
CA PRO A 720 17.21 39.13 -7.72
C PRO A 720 18.62 39.20 -8.31
N VAL A 721 18.86 40.23 -9.12
CA VAL A 721 20.19 40.54 -9.70
C VAL A 721 21.29 40.72 -8.63
N SER A 722 20.93 40.96 -7.37
CA SER A 722 21.83 41.10 -6.21
C SER A 722 22.17 39.80 -5.47
N GLY A 723 21.48 38.68 -5.71
CA GLY A 723 21.72 37.41 -5.01
C GLY A 723 20.58 36.39 -5.10
N GLN A 724 20.81 35.17 -4.62
CA GLN A 724 19.79 34.11 -4.54
C GLN A 724 19.26 34.01 -3.11
N PHE A 725 17.95 34.15 -2.90
CA PHE A 725 17.30 34.20 -1.59
C PHE A 725 16.06 33.30 -1.50
N ILE A 726 15.75 32.82 -0.30
CA ILE A 726 14.53 32.09 0.02
C ILE A 726 13.82 32.83 1.14
N ASP A 727 12.61 33.28 0.85
CA ASP A 727 11.71 33.94 1.78
C ASP A 727 10.69 32.95 2.34
N SER A 728 10.28 33.14 3.60
CA SER A 728 9.22 32.34 4.22
C SER A 728 7.98 33.17 4.52
N TYR A 729 6.80 32.54 4.39
CA TYR A 729 5.49 33.17 4.52
C TYR A 729 4.56 32.27 5.33
N THR A 730 3.79 32.82 6.26
CA THR A 730 2.66 32.13 6.89
C THR A 730 1.48 32.03 5.92
N VAL A 731 0.83 30.89 5.85
CA VAL A 731 -0.43 30.64 5.13
C VAL A 731 -1.57 30.65 6.17
N ASP A 732 -2.56 31.55 6.01
CA ASP A 732 -3.73 31.57 6.90
C ASP A 732 -4.81 30.54 6.50
N VAL A 733 -5.88 30.42 7.30
CA VAL A 733 -7.00 29.50 7.04
C VAL A 733 -7.84 29.84 5.80
N ARG A 734 -7.51 30.92 5.09
CA ARG A 734 -8.07 31.36 3.81
C ARG A 734 -7.01 31.33 2.70
N GLY A 735 -5.84 30.74 2.94
CA GLY A 735 -4.74 30.67 1.99
C GLY A 735 -3.98 31.98 1.79
N ARG A 736 -4.24 33.04 2.57
CA ARG A 736 -3.53 34.32 2.44
C ARG A 736 -2.10 34.16 2.95
N LEU A 737 -1.14 34.64 2.17
CA LEU A 737 0.28 34.61 2.52
C LEU A 737 0.68 35.90 3.25
N THR A 738 1.55 35.81 4.26
CA THR A 738 2.15 36.97 4.97
C THR A 738 3.62 36.64 5.26
N HIS A 739 4.56 37.54 4.91
CA HIS A 739 6.01 37.30 5.09
C HIS A 739 6.37 37.23 6.57
N THR A 740 7.26 36.31 6.94
CA THR A 740 7.68 36.07 8.34
C THR A 740 8.81 36.98 8.82
N GLY A 741 9.43 37.75 7.91
CA GLY A 741 10.68 38.47 8.16
C GLY A 741 11.95 37.62 8.03
N ALA A 742 11.85 36.30 7.77
CA ALA A 742 12.99 35.41 7.67
C ALA A 742 13.33 35.03 6.22
N SER A 743 14.49 35.54 5.75
CA SER A 743 15.08 35.28 4.44
C SER A 743 16.46 34.63 4.60
N VAL A 744 16.77 33.60 3.81
CA VAL A 744 18.09 32.92 3.77
C VAL A 744 18.63 32.85 2.34
N SER A 745 19.88 32.44 2.10
CA SER A 745 20.40 32.35 0.73
C SER A 745 20.11 30.99 0.07
N GLY A 746 19.59 31.03 -1.16
CA GLY A 746 19.28 29.86 -1.98
C GLY A 746 18.46 30.18 -3.23
N ALA A 747 18.60 29.37 -4.27
CA ALA A 747 17.87 29.44 -5.53
C ALA A 747 16.75 28.40 -5.67
N ASN A 748 16.80 27.28 -4.93
CA ASN A 748 15.70 26.31 -4.85
C ASN A 748 15.59 25.79 -3.41
N PHE A 749 14.40 25.34 -2.99
CA PHE A 749 14.15 24.79 -1.65
C PHE A 749 13.37 23.47 -1.70
N MET A 750 13.74 22.51 -0.85
CA MET A 750 13.07 21.21 -0.69
C MET A 750 13.13 20.74 0.77
N PHE A 751 12.13 19.99 1.24
CA PHE A 751 12.06 19.49 2.62
C PHE A 751 12.58 18.05 2.78
N ASP A 752 13.07 17.74 3.97
CA ASP A 752 13.26 16.38 4.47
C ASP A 752 11.93 15.64 4.68
N GLY A 753 12.00 14.35 5.01
CA GLY A 753 10.82 13.50 5.25
C GLY A 753 10.01 13.85 6.51
N THR A 754 10.57 14.64 7.44
CA THR A 754 9.88 15.09 8.66
C THR A 754 9.31 16.50 8.57
N GLY A 755 9.61 17.25 7.49
CA GLY A 755 9.21 18.65 7.33
C GLY A 755 9.86 19.62 8.33
N LYS A 756 10.91 19.19 9.04
CA LYS A 756 11.65 19.99 10.03
C LYS A 756 12.91 20.62 9.46
N PHE A 757 13.41 20.12 8.34
CA PHE A 757 14.61 20.61 7.69
C PHE A 757 14.34 20.92 6.23
N GLY A 758 14.77 22.11 5.80
CA GLY A 758 14.69 22.57 4.44
C GLY A 758 16.08 22.76 3.84
N LEU A 759 16.23 22.45 2.56
CA LEU A 759 17.52 22.38 1.87
C LEU A 759 17.56 23.35 0.71
N ALA A 760 18.43 24.37 0.84
CA ALA A 760 18.59 25.45 -0.10
C ALA A 760 19.77 25.18 -1.05
N SER A 761 19.52 25.17 -2.37
CA SER A 761 20.60 25.09 -3.35
C SER A 761 21.09 26.49 -3.75
N THR A 762 22.35 26.86 -3.53
CA THR A 762 22.97 28.02 -4.22
C THR A 762 23.76 27.54 -5.43
N HIS A 763 23.54 28.17 -6.59
CA HIS A 763 24.20 27.78 -7.84
C HIS A 763 25.47 28.62 -8.09
N ASN A 764 26.64 27.97 -8.17
CA ASN A 764 27.89 28.64 -8.48
C ASN A 764 28.17 28.59 -10.00
N MET A 765 27.82 29.68 -10.68
CA MET A 765 28.00 29.87 -12.13
C MET A 765 29.45 29.77 -12.62
N MET A 766 30.46 29.86 -11.74
CA MET A 766 31.87 29.75 -12.13
C MET A 766 32.42 28.31 -12.03
N SER A 767 31.74 27.39 -11.35
CA SER A 767 32.22 26.01 -11.14
C SER A 767 31.30 24.92 -11.70
N GLY A 768 30.05 25.24 -12.06
CA GLY A 768 29.08 24.21 -12.50
C GLY A 768 28.66 23.26 -11.38
N THR A 769 28.89 23.65 -10.12
CA THR A 769 28.49 22.91 -8.92
C THR A 769 27.50 23.75 -8.10
N ASN A 770 26.57 23.06 -7.46
CA ASN A 770 25.61 23.65 -6.53
C ASN A 770 26.06 23.34 -5.09
N THR A 771 25.85 24.29 -4.18
CA THR A 771 26.00 24.06 -2.74
C THR A 771 24.61 23.94 -2.12
N PHE A 772 24.34 22.83 -1.46
CA PHE A 772 23.05 22.53 -0.83
C PHE A 772 23.18 22.66 0.69
N THR A 773 22.69 23.76 1.26
CA THR A 773 22.79 24.08 2.68
C THR A 773 21.52 23.70 3.42
N SER A 774 21.65 22.99 4.55
CA SER A 774 20.54 22.51 5.37
C SER A 774 20.15 23.55 6.43
N TYR A 775 18.85 23.83 6.55
CA TYR A 775 18.26 24.77 7.50
C TYR A 775 17.22 24.05 8.37
N ALA A 776 17.29 24.24 9.68
CA ALA A 776 16.23 23.89 10.62
C ALA A 776 15.04 24.86 10.47
N LEU A 777 13.82 24.31 10.57
CA LEU A 777 12.57 25.04 10.39
C LEU A 777 11.82 25.14 11.72
N ASP A 778 11.50 26.37 12.11
CA ASP A 778 10.60 26.61 13.24
C ASP A 778 9.15 26.34 12.82
N THR A 779 8.55 25.27 13.33
CA THR A 779 7.16 24.88 13.02
C THR A 779 6.11 25.83 13.63
N LEU A 780 6.50 26.72 14.55
CA LEU A 780 5.63 27.76 15.11
C LEU A 780 5.67 29.04 14.26
N THR A 781 6.84 29.50 13.82
CA THR A 781 7.03 30.81 13.15
C THR A 781 7.36 30.76 11.65
N GLY A 782 7.82 29.61 11.13
CA GLY A 782 8.27 29.42 9.75
C GLY A 782 9.74 29.82 9.50
N ALA A 783 10.44 30.32 10.51
CA ALA A 783 11.80 30.81 10.39
C ALA A 783 12.80 29.69 10.02
N MET A 784 13.78 30.04 9.19
CA MET A 784 14.86 29.16 8.73
C MET A 784 16.17 29.50 9.45
N THR A 785 16.75 28.52 10.16
CA THR A 785 18.05 28.68 10.84
C THR A 785 19.06 27.70 10.25
N SER A 786 20.22 28.18 9.79
CA SER A 786 21.24 27.30 9.19
C SER A 786 21.74 26.28 10.22
N THR A 787 21.79 25.00 9.82
CA THR A 787 22.37 23.90 10.62
C THR A 787 23.90 23.90 10.63
N GLY A 788 24.53 24.74 9.80
CA GLY A 788 25.96 24.68 9.51
C GLY A 788 26.37 23.54 8.55
N SER A 789 25.44 22.67 8.14
CA SER A 789 25.71 21.54 7.24
C SER A 789 25.42 21.89 5.77
N SER A 790 26.32 21.53 4.86
CA SER A 790 26.12 21.69 3.42
C SER A 790 26.83 20.60 2.59
N LEU A 791 26.34 20.36 1.38
CA LEU A 791 26.92 19.44 0.38
C LEU A 791 27.23 20.18 -0.92
N THR A 792 28.34 19.88 -1.57
CA THR A 792 28.67 20.37 -2.92
C THR A 792 28.42 19.27 -3.95
N SER A 793 27.62 19.55 -4.98
CA SER A 793 27.23 18.55 -5.98
C SER A 793 26.71 19.17 -7.27
N SER A 794 26.88 18.49 -8.42
CA SER A 794 26.28 18.93 -9.68
C SER A 794 24.86 18.38 -9.90
N ASN A 795 24.46 17.29 -9.23
CA ASN A 795 23.07 16.81 -9.24
C ASN A 795 22.73 16.05 -7.93
N LEU A 796 21.53 16.27 -7.38
CA LEU A 796 21.03 15.54 -6.21
C LEU A 796 19.81 14.69 -6.57
N MET A 797 19.70 13.52 -5.96
CA MET A 797 18.47 12.73 -5.93
C MET A 797 18.04 12.41 -4.51
N TRP A 798 16.81 12.80 -4.18
CA TRP A 798 16.16 12.45 -2.93
C TRP A 798 15.60 11.03 -2.99
N HIS A 799 15.87 10.27 -1.94
CA HIS A 799 15.17 9.01 -1.70
C HIS A 799 13.65 9.25 -1.53
N PRO A 800 12.74 8.34 -1.94
CA PRO A 800 11.30 8.50 -1.76
C PRO A 800 10.87 8.78 -0.30
N SER A 801 11.56 8.20 0.69
CA SER A 801 11.32 8.49 2.13
C SER A 801 11.84 9.85 2.62
N ARG A 802 12.60 10.58 1.78
CA ARG A 802 13.29 11.85 2.08
C ARG A 802 14.16 11.84 3.35
N GLN A 803 14.68 10.68 3.74
CA GLN A 803 15.67 10.53 4.83
C GLN A 803 17.12 10.41 4.32
N PHE A 804 17.29 10.16 3.02
CA PHE A 804 18.58 10.02 2.36
C PHE A 804 18.61 10.86 1.09
N VAL A 805 19.76 11.44 0.78
CA VAL A 805 20.02 12.15 -0.47
C VAL A 805 21.31 11.63 -1.10
N TYR A 806 21.26 11.40 -2.40
CA TYR A 806 22.39 10.90 -3.19
C TYR A 806 22.94 12.07 -3.99
N ALA A 807 24.23 12.35 -3.81
CA ALA A 807 24.88 13.50 -4.42
C ALA A 807 25.90 13.07 -5.47
N TYR A 808 25.77 13.64 -6.67
CA TYR A 808 26.67 13.40 -7.78
C TYR A 808 27.86 14.36 -7.78
N THR A 809 29.06 13.79 -7.83
CA THR A 809 30.33 14.49 -8.03
C THR A 809 30.87 14.14 -9.42
N PRO A 810 31.00 15.10 -10.34
CA PRO A 810 31.51 14.83 -11.69
C PRO A 810 33.00 14.44 -11.66
N PRO A 811 33.46 13.63 -12.64
CA PRO A 811 34.87 13.28 -12.79
C PRO A 811 35.68 14.48 -13.33
N ALA A 812 37.00 14.45 -13.13
CA ALA A 812 37.92 15.49 -13.65
C ALA A 812 38.12 15.43 -15.18
N THR A 813 37.64 14.37 -15.84
CA THR A 813 37.70 14.14 -17.29
C THR A 813 36.36 13.58 -17.78
N PRO A 814 35.87 13.89 -18.99
CA PRO A 814 34.57 13.44 -19.46
C PRO A 814 34.35 11.93 -19.33
N GLY A 815 33.28 11.54 -18.63
CA GLY A 815 32.96 10.15 -18.28
C GLY A 815 31.90 10.07 -17.17
N ASP A 816 31.73 8.88 -16.60
CA ASP A 816 30.90 8.66 -15.40
C ASP A 816 31.53 9.28 -14.15
N GLY A 817 30.70 9.80 -13.26
CA GLY A 817 31.10 10.36 -11.97
C GLY A 817 30.68 9.51 -10.79
N THR A 818 30.76 10.09 -9.60
CA THR A 818 30.56 9.39 -8.34
C THR A 818 29.30 9.88 -7.63
N TRP A 819 28.34 8.98 -7.45
CA TRP A 819 27.20 9.19 -6.55
C TRP A 819 27.58 8.77 -5.12
N THR A 820 27.31 9.63 -4.15
CA THR A 820 27.62 9.43 -2.72
C THR A 820 26.35 9.55 -1.88
N ALA A 821 26.10 8.61 -0.97
CA ALA A 821 24.88 8.56 -0.17
C ALA A 821 25.02 9.30 1.17
N TYR A 822 24.20 10.32 1.41
CA TYR A 822 24.15 11.06 2.68
C TYR A 822 22.84 10.80 3.40
N LYS A 823 22.92 10.51 4.70
CA LYS A 823 21.76 10.47 5.60
C LYS A 823 21.57 11.85 6.20
N ILE A 824 20.33 12.35 6.26
CA ILE A 824 20.04 13.53 7.08
C ILE A 824 19.72 13.09 8.51
N ASN A 825 20.36 13.72 9.48
CA ASN A 825 20.06 13.51 10.89
C ASN A 825 18.73 14.21 11.23
N THR A 826 17.68 13.45 11.51
CA THR A 826 16.32 13.98 11.74
C THR A 826 16.12 14.71 13.08
N ILE A 827 17.19 14.93 13.84
CA ILE A 827 17.21 15.75 15.06
C ILE A 827 18.00 17.06 14.85
N THR A 828 19.09 17.03 14.06
CA THR A 828 20.00 18.19 13.88
C THR A 828 20.01 18.79 12.47
N GLY A 829 19.46 18.09 11.48
CA GLY A 829 19.50 18.47 10.06
C GLY A 829 20.86 18.32 9.40
N ILE A 830 21.86 17.79 10.11
CA ILE A 830 23.23 17.61 9.61
C ILE A 830 23.29 16.41 8.67
N PHE A 831 24.08 16.51 7.60
CA PHE A 831 24.39 15.40 6.71
C PHE A 831 25.50 14.51 7.26
N GLU A 832 25.17 13.23 7.42
CA GLU A 832 26.10 12.16 7.76
C GLU A 832 26.43 11.37 6.48
N ALA A 833 27.70 11.40 6.06
CA ALA A 833 28.15 10.70 4.86
C ALA A 833 28.23 9.19 5.12
N ASN A 834 27.49 8.38 4.35
CA ASN A 834 27.70 6.94 4.34
C ASN A 834 28.90 6.62 3.45
N ALA A 835 29.78 5.73 3.92
CA ALA A 835 31.04 5.40 3.26
C ALA A 835 30.91 4.52 1.99
N ILE A 836 29.79 4.60 1.26
CA ILE A 836 29.58 3.91 -0.02
C ILE A 836 29.39 4.95 -1.13
N THR A 837 30.32 4.90 -2.07
CA THR A 837 30.29 5.63 -3.34
C THR A 837 30.05 4.66 -4.49
N VAL A 838 29.28 5.07 -5.50
CA VAL A 838 28.99 4.26 -6.70
C VAL A 838 29.20 5.08 -7.96
N VAL A 839 29.66 4.44 -9.04
CA VAL A 839 30.00 5.11 -10.30
C VAL A 839 28.82 5.07 -11.26
N GLY A 840 28.56 6.19 -11.95
CA GLY A 840 27.54 6.24 -13.00
C GLY A 840 27.32 7.65 -13.57
N ASN A 841 26.30 7.77 -14.41
CA ASN A 841 25.94 9.00 -15.10
C ASN A 841 25.17 9.97 -14.19
N ALA A 842 25.33 11.28 -14.41
CA ALA A 842 24.64 12.35 -13.69
C ALA A 842 23.10 12.33 -13.87
N TRP A 843 22.60 11.75 -14.96
CA TRP A 843 21.19 11.81 -15.38
C TRP A 843 20.49 10.46 -15.41
N GLY A 844 21.22 9.38 -15.12
CA GLY A 844 20.79 7.99 -15.33
C GLY A 844 20.34 7.25 -14.08
N PHE A 845 20.09 7.97 -12.97
CA PHE A 845 19.73 7.39 -11.67
C PHE A 845 18.20 7.44 -11.50
N VAL A 846 17.59 6.32 -11.08
CA VAL A 846 16.15 6.23 -10.75
C VAL A 846 15.92 5.27 -9.58
N PHE A 847 14.87 5.48 -8.79
CA PHE A 847 14.43 4.58 -7.72
C PHE A 847 13.29 3.67 -8.18
N ASP A 848 13.08 2.55 -7.49
CA ASP A 848 11.75 1.93 -7.46
C ASP A 848 10.74 2.81 -6.69
N PRO A 849 9.42 2.69 -6.96
CA PRO A 849 8.39 3.46 -6.25
C PRO A 849 8.40 3.30 -4.72
N ALA A 850 8.92 2.19 -4.19
CA ALA A 850 8.97 1.93 -2.76
C ALA A 850 10.26 2.43 -2.06
N GLY A 851 11.30 2.83 -2.79
CA GLY A 851 12.59 3.20 -2.21
C GLY A 851 13.31 2.02 -1.54
N THR A 852 13.34 0.88 -2.22
CA THR A 852 14.09 -0.33 -1.84
C THR A 852 15.29 -0.60 -2.76
N ALA A 853 15.33 0.02 -3.94
CA ALA A 853 16.36 -0.14 -4.94
C ALA A 853 16.62 1.17 -5.73
N ALA A 854 17.86 1.36 -6.15
CA ALA A 854 18.27 2.35 -7.14
C ALA A 854 18.81 1.67 -8.39
N PHE A 855 18.58 2.26 -9.56
CA PHE A 855 19.08 1.81 -10.85
C PHE A 855 19.83 2.96 -11.49
N ILE A 856 21.11 2.75 -11.83
CA ILE A 856 22.02 3.82 -12.27
C ILE A 856 22.64 3.41 -13.60
N SER A 857 22.46 4.24 -14.64
CA SER A 857 23.16 4.07 -15.92
C SER A 857 24.61 4.51 -15.83
N SER A 858 25.45 3.88 -16.65
CA SER A 858 26.90 4.09 -16.73
C SER A 858 27.39 3.65 -18.12
N ALA A 859 28.66 3.90 -18.44
CA ALA A 859 29.31 3.33 -19.61
C ALA A 859 29.36 1.79 -19.60
N ALA A 860 29.16 1.15 -18.45
CA ALA A 860 29.05 -0.31 -18.31
C ALA A 860 27.60 -0.86 -18.47
N GLY A 861 26.60 0.02 -18.59
CA GLY A 861 25.18 -0.33 -18.65
C GLY A 861 24.38 0.17 -17.43
N ILE A 862 23.21 -0.42 -17.21
CA ILE A 862 22.36 -0.16 -16.04
C ILE A 862 22.80 -1.07 -14.89
N THR A 863 23.24 -0.52 -13.77
CA THR A 863 23.50 -1.29 -12.54
C THR A 863 22.40 -1.05 -11.53
N SER A 864 21.84 -2.13 -10.97
CA SER A 864 20.92 -2.05 -9.84
C SER A 864 21.66 -2.11 -8.51
N TYR A 865 21.09 -1.46 -7.50
CA TYR A 865 21.62 -1.36 -6.14
C TYR A 865 20.48 -1.49 -5.13
N GLY A 866 20.57 -2.44 -4.22
CA GLY A 866 19.67 -2.50 -3.06
C GLY A 866 19.95 -1.37 -2.09
N ILE A 867 18.90 -0.82 -1.47
CA ILE A 867 19.01 0.29 -0.51
C ILE A 867 18.78 -0.24 0.91
N ASN A 868 19.74 -0.01 1.80
CA ASN A 868 19.52 -0.25 3.23
C ASN A 868 18.58 0.82 3.80
N ALA A 869 17.35 0.45 4.16
CA ALA A 869 16.31 1.37 4.63
C ALA A 869 16.65 2.14 5.93
N THR A 870 17.71 1.77 6.67
CA THR A 870 18.13 2.46 7.90
C THR A 870 19.29 3.44 7.67
N THR A 871 20.15 3.20 6.67
CA THR A 871 21.35 4.01 6.41
C THR A 871 21.35 4.74 5.07
N GLY A 872 20.58 4.27 4.08
CA GLY A 872 20.64 4.71 2.69
C GLY A 872 21.82 4.10 1.91
N ALA A 873 22.60 3.22 2.53
CA ALA A 873 23.75 2.58 1.93
C ALA A 873 23.34 1.67 0.75
N LEU A 874 24.09 1.75 -0.35
CA LEU A 874 23.84 0.99 -1.59
C LEU A 874 24.61 -0.33 -1.58
N SER A 875 23.93 -1.45 -1.80
CA SER A 875 24.55 -2.76 -2.06
C SER A 875 24.46 -3.09 -3.55
N VAL A 876 25.60 -3.24 -4.22
CA VAL A 876 25.66 -3.58 -5.66
C VAL A 876 24.87 -4.86 -5.94
N GLY A 877 23.92 -4.77 -6.87
CA GLY A 877 23.15 -5.88 -7.40
C GLY A 877 23.68 -6.34 -8.76
N THR A 878 22.89 -6.14 -9.81
CA THR A 878 23.16 -6.66 -11.17
C THR A 878 23.41 -5.53 -12.16
N THR A 879 24.49 -5.62 -12.94
CA THR A 879 24.70 -4.79 -14.14
C THR A 879 24.16 -5.50 -15.37
N VAL A 880 23.37 -4.78 -16.18
CA VAL A 880 22.78 -5.26 -17.43
C VAL A 880 23.01 -4.26 -18.56
N ALA A 881 23.13 -4.73 -19.80
CA ALA A 881 23.37 -3.87 -20.95
C ALA A 881 22.14 -2.97 -21.23
N GLY A 882 22.36 -1.65 -21.25
CA GLY A 882 21.30 -0.66 -21.42
C GLY A 882 21.80 0.78 -21.34
N THR A 883 21.07 1.71 -21.94
CA THR A 883 21.40 3.15 -21.94
C THR A 883 20.48 3.97 -21.04
N SER A 884 19.23 3.54 -20.89
CA SER A 884 18.26 4.09 -19.96
C SER A 884 17.41 2.98 -19.35
N VAL A 885 16.73 3.28 -18.25
CA VAL A 885 15.82 2.37 -17.55
C VAL A 885 14.58 3.12 -17.09
N THR A 886 13.43 2.46 -17.07
CA THR A 886 12.18 2.96 -16.49
C THR A 886 11.54 1.87 -15.65
N ILE A 887 11.05 2.22 -14.46
CA ILE A 887 10.41 1.27 -13.54
C ILE A 887 8.89 1.40 -13.69
N ASP A 888 8.15 0.29 -13.58
CA ASP A 888 6.69 0.35 -13.59
C ASP A 888 6.13 0.99 -12.29
N PRO A 889 4.91 1.57 -12.31
CA PRO A 889 4.34 2.23 -11.14
C PRO A 889 4.12 1.35 -9.90
N LEU A 890 4.13 0.02 -10.04
CA LEU A 890 4.02 -0.94 -8.92
C LEU A 890 5.39 -1.47 -8.44
N GLY A 891 6.51 -1.09 -9.08
CA GLY A 891 7.87 -1.44 -8.65
C GLY A 891 8.25 -2.92 -8.84
N LYS A 892 7.58 -3.64 -9.74
CA LYS A 892 7.80 -5.07 -10.01
C LYS A 892 8.76 -5.32 -11.18
N PHE A 893 8.79 -4.41 -12.15
CA PHE A 893 9.48 -4.61 -13.43
C PHE A 893 10.32 -3.39 -13.81
N ALA A 894 11.55 -3.66 -14.23
CA ALA A 894 12.46 -2.66 -14.81
C ALA A 894 12.55 -2.85 -16.32
N TYR A 895 12.28 -1.79 -17.07
CA TYR A 895 12.33 -1.76 -18.54
C TYR A 895 13.60 -1.05 -18.97
N VAL A 896 14.59 -1.83 -19.41
CA VAL A 896 15.92 -1.35 -19.81
C VAL A 896 15.97 -1.19 -21.32
N ASN A 897 16.29 0.02 -21.79
CA ASN A 897 16.27 0.36 -23.21
C ASN A 897 17.69 0.39 -23.78
N VAL A 898 17.85 -0.18 -24.97
CA VAL A 898 19.09 -0.27 -25.75
C VAL A 898 18.87 0.36 -27.12
N TRP A 899 19.80 1.22 -27.57
CA TRP A 899 19.83 1.68 -28.96
C TRP A 899 20.39 0.58 -29.87
N ASN A 900 19.60 0.12 -30.84
CA ASN A 900 20.04 -0.93 -31.75
C ASN A 900 20.94 -0.36 -32.86
N THR A 901 22.12 -0.97 -33.02
CA THR A 901 22.94 -0.81 -34.23
C THR A 901 22.43 -1.63 -35.41
N THR A 902 21.63 -2.67 -35.14
CA THR A 902 21.05 -3.58 -36.16
C THR A 902 19.63 -4.00 -35.75
N PRO A 903 18.57 -3.64 -36.50
CA PRO A 903 18.56 -2.62 -37.56
C PRO A 903 18.84 -1.22 -36.96
N PRO A 904 19.70 -0.41 -37.60
CA PRO A 904 20.10 0.88 -37.06
C PRO A 904 18.92 1.85 -36.96
N GLY A 905 18.83 2.58 -35.85
CA GLY A 905 17.75 3.56 -35.63
C GLY A 905 16.49 2.99 -34.99
N SER A 906 16.57 1.80 -34.38
CA SER A 906 15.49 1.20 -33.58
C SER A 906 15.90 1.04 -32.12
N TRP A 907 14.93 0.80 -31.23
CA TRP A 907 15.18 0.51 -29.83
C TRP A 907 14.84 -0.95 -29.50
N SER A 908 15.48 -1.50 -28.48
CA SER A 908 15.06 -2.74 -27.82
C SER A 908 14.83 -2.47 -26.36
N THR A 909 13.68 -2.89 -25.84
CA THR A 909 13.38 -2.85 -24.41
C THR A 909 13.45 -4.26 -23.84
N THR A 910 14.32 -4.48 -22.86
CA THR A 910 14.31 -5.70 -22.05
C THR A 910 13.64 -5.43 -20.73
N SER A 911 12.51 -6.11 -20.50
CA SER A 911 11.85 -6.17 -19.21
C SER A 911 12.59 -7.16 -18.29
N TYR A 912 12.78 -6.79 -17.04
CA TYR A 912 13.36 -7.61 -15.98
C TYR A 912 12.42 -7.63 -14.79
N THR A 913 12.29 -8.78 -14.11
CA THR A 913 11.66 -8.82 -12.78
C THR A 913 12.62 -8.20 -11.76
N ILE A 914 12.11 -7.30 -10.93
CA ILE A 914 12.84 -6.71 -9.81
C ILE A 914 12.74 -7.67 -8.63
N GLY A 915 13.82 -8.38 -8.34
CA GLY A 915 13.96 -9.26 -7.19
C GLY A 915 14.31 -8.51 -5.89
N THR A 916 14.45 -9.27 -4.81
CA THR A 916 14.91 -8.79 -3.50
C THR A 916 16.18 -7.93 -3.63
N LEU A 917 16.19 -6.76 -2.98
CA LEU A 917 17.28 -5.77 -3.07
C LEU A 917 17.59 -5.28 -4.51
N GLY A 918 16.59 -5.24 -5.40
CA GLY A 918 16.71 -4.65 -6.74
C GLY A 918 17.43 -5.53 -7.77
N ILE A 919 17.72 -6.79 -7.46
CA ILE A 919 18.41 -7.72 -8.36
C ILE A 919 17.53 -7.96 -9.60
N LEU A 920 18.05 -7.65 -10.80
CA LEU A 920 17.32 -7.80 -12.06
C LEU A 920 17.43 -9.25 -12.57
N VAL A 921 16.29 -9.92 -12.71
CA VAL A 921 16.21 -11.32 -13.15
C VAL A 921 15.18 -11.52 -14.26
N ASN A 922 15.13 -12.72 -14.84
CA ASN A 922 14.13 -13.14 -15.84
C ASN A 922 13.96 -12.17 -17.03
N PRO A 923 15.03 -11.87 -17.79
CA PRO A 923 14.96 -10.94 -18.93
C PRO A 923 13.99 -11.43 -20.00
N VAL A 924 13.06 -10.55 -20.42
CA VAL A 924 12.23 -10.73 -21.62
C VAL A 924 12.35 -9.50 -22.51
N THR A 925 12.96 -9.65 -23.68
CA THR A 925 13.23 -8.58 -24.65
C THR A 925 12.12 -8.46 -25.68
N VAL A 926 11.72 -7.21 -25.98
CA VAL A 926 10.76 -6.83 -27.02
C VAL A 926 11.34 -5.65 -27.80
N THR A 927 11.28 -5.69 -29.14
CA THR A 927 11.69 -4.56 -29.99
C THR A 927 10.68 -3.40 -29.85
N THR A 928 11.18 -2.19 -29.69
CA THR A 928 10.39 -0.97 -29.48
C THR A 928 10.75 0.11 -30.50
N SER A 929 9.86 1.08 -30.68
CA SER A 929 9.99 2.17 -31.66
C SER A 929 10.46 3.49 -31.07
N GLY A 930 10.37 3.66 -29.75
CA GLY A 930 10.79 4.84 -29.00
C GLY A 930 11.71 4.52 -27.81
N SER A 931 12.24 5.59 -27.21
CA SER A 931 13.32 5.56 -26.21
C SER A 931 12.86 5.51 -24.75
N VAL A 932 11.58 5.79 -24.50
CA VAL A 932 10.98 5.94 -23.17
C VAL A 932 9.55 5.43 -23.22
N LEU A 933 9.22 4.47 -22.37
CA LEU A 933 7.85 3.98 -22.18
C LEU A 933 7.10 4.88 -21.20
N LYS A 934 5.80 5.06 -21.46
CA LYS A 934 4.84 5.66 -20.52
C LYS A 934 3.94 4.54 -19.97
N PHE A 935 3.59 4.59 -18.69
CA PHE A 935 2.81 3.57 -18.01
C PHE A 935 1.54 4.19 -17.42
N ASP A 936 0.42 3.46 -17.47
CA ASP A 936 -0.76 3.87 -16.69
C ASP A 936 -0.48 3.68 -15.18
N PRO A 937 -1.08 4.48 -14.27
CA PRO A 937 -0.76 4.43 -12.84
C PRO A 937 -1.06 3.09 -12.13
N LEU A 938 -1.84 2.19 -12.74
CA LEU A 938 -2.13 0.86 -12.20
C LEU A 938 -1.16 -0.22 -12.72
N GLY A 939 -0.18 0.14 -13.55
CA GLY A 939 0.87 -0.77 -14.04
C GLY A 939 0.35 -1.90 -14.93
N LYS A 940 -0.71 -1.64 -15.71
CA LYS A 940 -1.38 -2.65 -16.55
C LYS A 940 -1.01 -2.53 -18.02
N PHE A 941 -0.79 -1.31 -18.50
CA PHE A 941 -0.52 -0.97 -19.89
C PHE A 941 0.74 -0.10 -20.01
N ALA A 942 1.53 -0.38 -21.05
CA ALA A 942 2.66 0.46 -21.46
C ALA A 942 2.39 1.05 -22.85
N TYR A 943 2.86 2.27 -23.05
CA TYR A 943 2.68 3.07 -24.26
C TYR A 943 4.02 3.55 -24.76
N ASP A 944 4.34 3.21 -26.01
CA ASP A 944 5.51 3.68 -26.74
C ASP A 944 5.09 4.75 -27.76
N LEU A 945 5.75 5.91 -27.72
CA LEU A 945 5.56 7.02 -28.67
C LEU A 945 6.81 7.13 -29.56
N GLY A 946 6.94 6.16 -30.46
CA GLY A 946 8.11 5.98 -31.30
C GLY A 946 7.94 6.42 -32.75
N TRP A 947 8.99 6.16 -33.54
CA TRP A 947 9.01 6.40 -34.98
C TRP A 947 9.29 5.07 -35.70
N VAL A 948 8.47 4.74 -36.70
CA VAL A 948 8.54 3.45 -37.41
C VAL A 948 8.74 3.68 -38.91
N GLY A 949 9.63 2.88 -39.49
CA GLY A 949 9.88 2.83 -40.94
C GLY A 949 10.68 3.99 -41.52
N ALA A 950 10.82 3.98 -42.85
CA ALA A 950 11.42 5.05 -43.64
C ALA A 950 10.52 5.33 -44.86
N PRO A 951 9.97 6.55 -45.05
CA PRO A 951 10.07 7.70 -44.15
C PRO A 951 9.44 7.43 -42.77
N SER A 952 10.03 8.03 -41.73
CA SER A 952 9.67 7.79 -40.33
C SER A 952 8.26 8.27 -40.01
N THR A 953 7.34 7.34 -39.77
CA THR A 953 5.98 7.64 -39.33
C THR A 953 5.90 7.56 -37.81
N LYS A 954 5.34 8.58 -37.15
CA LYS A 954 5.16 8.58 -35.69
C LYS A 954 4.01 7.65 -35.32
N THR A 955 4.21 6.78 -34.33
CA THR A 955 3.25 5.76 -33.91
C THR A 955 3.04 5.75 -32.41
N LEU A 956 1.79 5.52 -31.98
CA LEU A 956 1.49 5.06 -30.64
C LEU A 956 1.39 3.53 -30.68
N THR A 957 2.28 2.84 -29.97
CA THR A 957 2.20 1.40 -29.77
C THR A 957 1.79 1.11 -28.32
N THR A 958 0.69 0.37 -28.15
CA THR A 958 0.12 0.02 -26.85
C THR A 958 0.41 -1.44 -26.54
N TYR A 959 0.87 -1.72 -25.34
CA TYR A 959 1.20 -3.05 -24.83
C TYR A 959 0.41 -3.35 -23.56
N LEU A 960 -0.09 -4.57 -23.44
CA LEU A 960 -0.54 -5.15 -22.17
C LEU A 960 0.69 -5.71 -21.44
N ILE A 961 0.84 -5.38 -20.16
CA ILE A 961 1.93 -5.90 -19.34
C ILE A 961 1.55 -7.27 -18.78
N ASN A 962 2.40 -8.28 -19.01
CA ASN A 962 2.24 -9.57 -18.34
C ASN A 962 2.50 -9.40 -16.84
N THR A 963 1.49 -9.65 -16.01
CA THR A 963 1.54 -9.40 -14.55
C THR A 963 2.49 -10.33 -13.78
N VAL A 964 3.03 -11.37 -14.42
CA VAL A 964 3.99 -12.32 -13.84
C VAL A 964 5.41 -12.08 -14.35
N THR A 965 5.58 -11.77 -15.64
CA THR A 965 6.91 -11.69 -16.28
C THR A 965 7.35 -10.28 -16.68
N GLY A 966 6.47 -9.28 -16.63
CA GLY A 966 6.72 -7.92 -17.11
C GLY A 966 6.72 -7.78 -18.64
N ALA A 967 6.62 -8.89 -19.38
CA ALA A 967 6.70 -8.92 -20.83
C ALA A 967 5.60 -8.05 -21.49
N LEU A 968 6.01 -7.28 -22.50
CA LEU A 968 5.15 -6.34 -23.21
C LEU A 968 4.42 -7.02 -24.37
N ILE A 969 3.13 -7.30 -24.20
CA ILE A 969 2.28 -7.96 -25.20
C ILE A 969 1.58 -6.90 -26.04
N GLN A 970 2.10 -6.62 -27.23
CA GLN A 970 1.57 -5.59 -28.13
C GLN A 970 0.08 -5.83 -28.45
N GLN A 971 -0.75 -4.83 -28.18
CA GLN A 971 -2.20 -4.84 -28.43
C GLN A 971 -2.55 -4.12 -29.73
N ALA A 972 -1.90 -2.98 -29.98
CA ALA A 972 -2.09 -2.17 -31.18
C ALA A 972 -0.84 -1.32 -31.47
N SER A 973 -0.63 -0.97 -32.74
CA SER A 973 0.23 0.14 -33.13
C SER A 973 -0.50 0.98 -34.18
N VAL A 974 -0.60 2.28 -33.96
CA VAL A 974 -1.37 3.20 -34.82
C VAL A 974 -0.56 4.46 -35.13
N PRO A 975 -0.62 4.99 -36.38
CA PRO A 975 -0.08 6.31 -36.70
C PRO A 975 -0.68 7.39 -35.78
N THR A 976 0.14 8.32 -35.30
CA THR A 976 -0.30 9.27 -34.26
C THR A 976 0.33 10.66 -34.40
N THR A 977 -0.40 11.67 -33.92
CA THR A 977 0.11 13.04 -33.71
C THR A 977 0.45 13.33 -32.25
N LEU A 978 0.08 12.44 -31.32
CA LEU A 978 0.32 12.59 -29.88
C LEU A 978 1.81 12.73 -29.59
N SER A 979 2.17 13.52 -28.58
CA SER A 979 3.56 13.93 -28.33
C SER A 979 4.05 13.79 -26.89
N ASN A 980 3.17 13.87 -25.88
CA ASN A 980 3.52 13.48 -24.51
C ASN A 980 2.26 13.04 -23.75
N LEU A 981 2.16 11.74 -23.46
CA LEU A 981 1.08 11.19 -22.65
C LEU A 981 1.34 11.35 -21.16
N THR A 982 0.30 11.79 -20.45
CA THR A 982 0.12 11.71 -18.99
C THR A 982 -1.26 11.11 -18.67
N PHE A 983 -1.52 10.75 -17.42
CA PHE A 983 -2.68 9.94 -17.01
C PHE A 983 -3.36 10.51 -15.76
N ASP A 984 -4.66 10.26 -15.61
CA ASP A 984 -5.34 10.53 -14.33
C ASP A 984 -4.90 9.51 -13.25
N PRO A 985 -4.89 9.87 -11.96
CA PRO A 985 -4.53 8.97 -10.86
C PRO A 985 -5.29 7.63 -10.81
N THR A 986 -6.48 7.52 -11.41
CA THR A 986 -7.30 6.30 -11.40
C THR A 986 -7.10 5.39 -12.62
N GLY A 987 -6.23 5.74 -13.56
CA GLY A 987 -5.88 4.91 -14.72
C GLY A 987 -7.01 4.72 -15.75
N LYS A 988 -7.97 5.65 -15.81
CA LYS A 988 -9.14 5.60 -16.71
C LYS A 988 -9.00 6.51 -17.92
N TYR A 989 -8.20 7.56 -17.79
CA TYR A 989 -8.04 8.62 -18.77
C TYR A 989 -6.58 8.93 -19.04
N ALA A 990 -6.26 9.16 -20.31
CA ALA A 990 -4.96 9.64 -20.77
C ALA A 990 -5.12 11.03 -21.40
N PHE A 991 -4.06 11.82 -21.38
CA PHE A 991 -4.06 13.18 -21.89
C PHE A 991 -2.76 13.44 -22.68
N ASP A 992 -2.86 14.01 -23.87
CA ASP A 992 -1.71 14.53 -24.60
C ASP A 992 -1.43 15.98 -24.17
N THR A 993 -0.20 16.28 -23.77
CA THR A 993 0.18 17.62 -23.28
C THR A 993 1.03 18.35 -24.33
N SER A 994 0.55 18.42 -25.57
CA SER A 994 1.29 19.01 -26.69
C SER A 994 1.05 20.52 -26.80
N THR A 995 0.19 20.97 -27.73
CA THR A 995 -0.21 22.38 -27.90
C THR A 995 -1.59 22.69 -27.30
N LYS A 996 -2.33 21.63 -26.97
CA LYS A 996 -3.64 21.59 -26.32
C LYS A 996 -3.74 20.29 -25.54
N ILE A 997 -4.59 20.24 -24.53
CA ILE A 997 -4.89 19.02 -23.79
C ILE A 997 -6.02 18.28 -24.50
N ASP A 998 -5.66 17.30 -25.32
CA ASP A 998 -6.58 16.28 -25.82
C ASP A 998 -6.77 15.18 -24.77
N ALA A 999 -8.01 14.81 -24.49
CA ALA A 999 -8.37 13.80 -23.51
C ALA A 999 -8.82 12.49 -24.19
N PHE A 1000 -8.47 11.36 -23.57
CA PHE A 1000 -8.75 10.02 -24.08
C PHE A 1000 -9.29 9.14 -22.95
N SER A 1001 -10.30 8.31 -23.22
CA SER A 1001 -10.63 7.17 -22.35
C SER A 1001 -9.74 5.98 -22.67
N ILE A 1002 -9.30 5.27 -21.64
CA ILE A 1002 -8.47 4.07 -21.74
C ILE A 1002 -9.38 2.85 -21.73
N ASN A 1003 -9.34 2.05 -22.79
CA ASN A 1003 -10.00 0.75 -22.80
C ASN A 1003 -9.38 -0.16 -21.72
N GLN A 1004 -10.14 -0.44 -20.65
CA GLN A 1004 -9.65 -1.16 -19.48
C GLN A 1004 -9.28 -2.63 -19.74
N THR A 1005 -9.52 -3.15 -20.94
CA THR A 1005 -9.09 -4.50 -21.37
C THR A 1005 -7.85 -4.44 -22.27
N THR A 1006 -7.79 -3.53 -23.24
CA THR A 1006 -6.75 -3.50 -24.29
C THR A 1006 -5.76 -2.34 -24.22
N GLY A 1007 -5.97 -1.38 -23.30
CA GLY A 1007 -5.20 -0.14 -23.21
C GLY A 1007 -5.48 0.87 -24.33
N GLY A 1008 -6.28 0.51 -25.34
CA GLY A 1008 -6.54 1.37 -26.49
C GLY A 1008 -7.15 2.72 -26.11
N LEU A 1009 -6.55 3.81 -26.57
CA LEU A 1009 -7.00 5.18 -26.30
C LEU A 1009 -8.12 5.60 -27.26
N THR A 1010 -9.25 6.05 -26.73
CA THR A 1010 -10.37 6.60 -27.51
C THR A 1010 -10.54 8.08 -27.19
N PRO A 1011 -10.52 9.02 -28.17
CA PRO A 1011 -10.69 10.44 -27.90
C PRO A 1011 -12.04 10.75 -27.23
N ILE A 1012 -12.05 11.63 -26.22
CA ILE A 1012 -13.26 12.07 -25.51
C ILE A 1012 -13.33 13.59 -25.34
N GLY A 1013 -14.51 14.16 -25.55
CA GLY A 1013 -14.78 15.58 -25.34
C GLY A 1013 -14.15 16.49 -26.40
N VAL A 1014 -13.84 17.72 -25.99
CA VAL A 1014 -13.19 18.75 -26.80
C VAL A 1014 -11.89 19.17 -26.14
N ALA A 1015 -10.84 19.33 -26.94
CA ALA A 1015 -9.51 19.71 -26.46
C ALA A 1015 -9.53 21.02 -25.66
N VAL A 1016 -8.86 21.04 -24.51
CA VAL A 1016 -8.73 22.23 -23.66
C VAL A 1016 -7.42 22.95 -23.99
N PRO A 1017 -7.41 24.28 -24.29
CA PRO A 1017 -6.18 25.02 -24.48
C PRO A 1017 -5.28 24.95 -23.23
N GLY A 1018 -4.03 24.51 -23.41
CA GLY A 1018 -3.09 24.21 -22.34
C GLY A 1018 -1.91 23.39 -22.85
N GLN A 1019 -0.75 23.51 -22.21
CA GLN A 1019 0.45 22.72 -22.51
C GLN A 1019 0.90 21.85 -21.32
N GLY A 1020 0.19 21.93 -20.20
CA GLY A 1020 0.30 20.98 -19.09
C GLY A 1020 -1.03 20.77 -18.37
N ILE A 1021 -1.08 19.72 -17.58
CA ILE A 1021 -2.23 19.32 -16.76
C ILE A 1021 -1.69 18.73 -15.45
N THR A 1022 -2.32 19.08 -14.33
CA THR A 1022 -2.06 18.48 -13.02
C THR A 1022 -3.39 18.12 -12.34
N PHE A 1023 -3.37 17.23 -11.35
CA PHE A 1023 -4.57 16.69 -10.70
C PHE A 1023 -4.60 17.04 -9.22
N ASP A 1024 -5.80 17.05 -8.62
CA ASP A 1024 -5.94 17.27 -7.19
C ASP A 1024 -5.21 16.17 -6.36
N PRO A 1025 -4.52 16.53 -5.26
CA PRO A 1025 -3.66 15.61 -4.52
C PRO A 1025 -4.42 14.55 -3.69
N SER A 1026 -5.75 14.44 -3.80
CA SER A 1026 -6.53 13.40 -3.10
C SER A 1026 -6.29 11.98 -3.63
N GLY A 1027 -5.64 11.85 -4.79
CA GLY A 1027 -5.49 10.58 -5.50
C GLY A 1027 -6.76 10.09 -6.21
N LEU A 1028 -7.88 10.80 -6.10
CA LEU A 1028 -9.15 10.44 -6.74
C LEU A 1028 -9.26 10.92 -8.19
N GLY A 1029 -8.36 11.79 -8.65
CA GLY A 1029 -8.33 12.31 -10.03
C GLY A 1029 -9.58 13.06 -10.46
N LYS A 1030 -10.35 13.60 -9.50
CA LYS A 1030 -11.67 14.19 -9.73
C LYS A 1030 -11.57 15.54 -10.47
N PHE A 1031 -10.54 16.31 -10.13
CA PHE A 1031 -10.30 17.64 -10.68
C PHE A 1031 -8.94 17.69 -11.38
N ALA A 1032 -8.95 18.27 -12.57
CA ALA A 1032 -7.80 18.52 -13.40
C ALA A 1032 -7.62 20.03 -13.59
N TYR A 1033 -6.37 20.48 -13.52
CA TYR A 1033 -6.00 21.88 -13.64
C TYR A 1033 -5.11 22.01 -14.86
N VAL A 1034 -5.73 22.42 -15.97
CA VAL A 1034 -5.08 22.59 -17.27
C VAL A 1034 -4.41 23.95 -17.29
N TYR A 1035 -3.09 23.97 -17.51
CA TYR A 1035 -2.32 25.20 -17.53
C TYR A 1035 -1.75 25.49 -18.93
N ALA A 1036 -2.02 26.69 -19.41
CA ALA A 1036 -1.41 27.30 -20.58
C ALA A 1036 -0.41 28.36 -20.06
N PRO A 1037 0.87 28.00 -19.82
CA PRO A 1037 1.87 28.98 -19.42
C PRO A 1037 2.05 29.98 -20.57
N SER A 1038 2.41 31.22 -20.23
CA SER A 1038 2.58 32.25 -21.27
C SER A 1038 3.70 31.86 -22.25
N PRO A 1039 3.56 32.13 -23.56
CA PRO A 1039 4.64 31.94 -24.54
C PRO A 1039 5.90 32.78 -24.26
N SER A 1040 5.81 33.74 -23.33
CA SER A 1040 6.90 34.58 -22.87
C SER A 1040 7.05 34.47 -21.35
N MET A 1041 8.28 34.35 -20.84
CA MET A 1041 8.55 34.23 -19.40
C MET A 1041 8.11 35.45 -18.56
N ILE A 1042 7.72 36.55 -19.22
CA ILE A 1042 7.29 37.82 -18.61
C ILE A 1042 5.79 38.09 -18.79
N GLY A 1043 5.06 37.20 -19.46
CA GLY A 1043 3.63 37.36 -19.74
C GLY A 1043 2.74 36.52 -18.82
N ASP A 1044 1.48 36.91 -18.76
CA ASP A 1044 0.42 36.10 -18.17
C ASP A 1044 0.03 34.95 -19.11
N GLY A 1045 -0.10 33.77 -18.53
CA GLY A 1045 -0.77 32.59 -19.04
C GLY A 1045 -2.11 32.37 -18.32
N SER A 1046 -2.68 31.18 -18.45
CA SER A 1046 -3.98 30.85 -17.84
C SER A 1046 -4.05 29.45 -17.26
N LEU A 1047 -4.85 29.31 -16.21
CA LEU A 1047 -5.14 28.07 -15.50
C LEU A 1047 -6.65 27.83 -15.49
N GLN A 1048 -7.07 26.75 -16.12
CA GLN A 1048 -8.46 26.32 -16.18
C GLN A 1048 -8.66 25.11 -15.26
N ALA A 1049 -9.49 25.27 -14.22
CA ALA A 1049 -10.04 24.14 -13.50
C ALA A 1049 -11.03 23.37 -14.39
N CYS A 1050 -10.99 22.05 -14.32
CA CYS A 1050 -11.82 21.11 -15.05
C CYS A 1050 -12.23 19.93 -14.16
N THR A 1051 -13.47 19.46 -14.27
CA THR A 1051 -13.86 18.14 -13.77
C THR A 1051 -13.47 17.08 -14.80
N VAL A 1052 -12.88 15.97 -14.36
CA VAL A 1052 -12.59 14.82 -15.23
C VAL A 1052 -13.85 13.97 -15.35
N THR A 1053 -14.29 13.67 -16.58
CA THR A 1053 -15.54 12.94 -16.83
C THR A 1053 -15.38 11.91 -17.95
N ALA A 1054 -16.33 10.97 -18.04
CA ALA A 1054 -16.39 10.00 -19.15
C ALA A 1054 -16.57 10.67 -20.53
N THR A 1055 -17.04 11.92 -20.56
CA THR A 1055 -17.18 12.76 -21.76
C THR A 1055 -16.01 13.74 -21.95
N GLY A 1056 -14.90 13.59 -21.21
CA GLY A 1056 -13.70 14.41 -21.31
C GLY A 1056 -13.56 15.45 -20.18
N LEU A 1057 -12.79 16.51 -20.44
CA LEU A 1057 -12.56 17.59 -19.48
C LEU A 1057 -13.70 18.62 -19.56
N VAL A 1058 -14.47 18.75 -18.48
CA VAL A 1058 -15.54 19.75 -18.36
C VAL A 1058 -15.01 20.96 -17.60
N LYS A 1059 -14.91 22.12 -18.26
CA LYS A 1059 -14.41 23.36 -17.67
C LYS A 1059 -15.29 23.83 -16.49
N VAL A 1060 -14.65 24.22 -15.39
CA VAL A 1060 -15.28 24.76 -14.18
C VAL A 1060 -14.80 26.18 -13.95
N GLY A 1061 -15.74 27.12 -13.87
CA GLY A 1061 -15.45 28.55 -13.71
C GLY A 1061 -14.72 29.18 -14.91
N THR A 1062 -14.42 30.46 -14.78
CA THR A 1062 -13.52 31.18 -15.69
C THR A 1062 -12.06 30.76 -15.44
N PRO A 1063 -11.20 30.71 -16.48
CA PRO A 1063 -9.76 30.58 -16.26
C PRO A 1063 -9.24 31.68 -15.34
N VAL A 1064 -8.30 31.34 -14.45
CA VAL A 1064 -7.56 32.33 -13.66
C VAL A 1064 -6.19 32.57 -14.28
N THR A 1065 -5.64 33.77 -14.08
CA THR A 1065 -4.30 34.13 -14.55
C THR A 1065 -3.23 33.33 -13.82
N ILE A 1066 -2.23 32.82 -14.54
CA ILE A 1066 -0.97 32.33 -13.95
C ILE A 1066 0.24 32.79 -14.76
N GLY A 1067 1.44 32.72 -14.21
CA GLY A 1067 2.70 33.03 -14.90
C GLY A 1067 3.27 31.85 -15.69
N TYR A 1068 4.60 31.83 -15.79
CA TYR A 1068 5.36 30.80 -16.51
C TYR A 1068 5.52 29.49 -15.71
N GLN A 1069 5.50 29.56 -14.38
CA GLN A 1069 5.75 28.41 -13.49
C GLN A 1069 4.51 27.52 -13.33
N ALA A 1070 4.70 26.21 -13.18
CA ALA A 1070 3.61 25.27 -12.93
C ALA A 1070 2.99 25.47 -11.52
N PRO A 1071 1.66 25.45 -11.39
CA PRO A 1071 0.99 25.71 -10.12
C PRO A 1071 1.28 24.62 -9.08
N GLN A 1072 1.36 25.01 -7.81
CA GLN A 1072 1.64 24.11 -6.68
C GLN A 1072 0.41 23.99 -5.78
N PHE A 1073 0.08 22.78 -5.33
CA PHE A 1073 -0.95 22.57 -4.31
C PHE A 1073 -0.38 22.71 -2.90
N ASP A 1074 -1.23 23.09 -1.93
CA ASP A 1074 -0.94 22.79 -0.53
C ASP A 1074 -1.13 21.28 -0.25
N PRO A 1075 -0.48 20.69 0.78
CA PRO A 1075 -0.58 19.26 1.07
C PRO A 1075 -2.00 18.77 1.41
N SER A 1076 -2.91 19.65 1.81
CA SER A 1076 -4.32 19.31 2.09
C SER A 1076 -5.24 19.43 0.87
N GLY A 1077 -4.73 19.89 -0.28
CA GLY A 1077 -5.48 19.99 -1.55
C GLY A 1077 -6.62 21.02 -1.55
N LYS A 1078 -6.57 22.01 -0.65
CA LYS A 1078 -7.58 23.08 -0.50
C LYS A 1078 -7.17 24.37 -1.19
N PHE A 1079 -5.86 24.57 -1.37
CA PHE A 1079 -5.29 25.76 -1.96
C PHE A 1079 -4.35 25.41 -3.11
N LEU A 1080 -4.34 26.27 -4.12
CA LEU A 1080 -3.41 26.25 -5.23
C LEU A 1080 -2.66 27.59 -5.28
N LEU A 1081 -1.34 27.53 -5.41
CA LEU A 1081 -0.44 28.69 -5.48
C LEU A 1081 0.05 28.87 -6.92
N GLY A 1082 -0.06 30.09 -7.44
CA GLY A 1082 0.41 30.46 -8.78
C GLY A 1082 0.94 31.88 -8.83
N THR A 1083 2.03 32.10 -9.56
CA THR A 1083 2.48 33.46 -9.91
C THR A 1083 1.58 34.08 -10.97
N ALA A 1084 1.63 35.38 -11.16
CA ALA A 1084 1.08 36.15 -12.27
C ALA A 1084 1.91 37.43 -12.46
N THR A 1085 1.64 38.26 -13.47
CA THR A 1085 2.34 39.55 -13.68
C THR A 1085 2.13 40.56 -12.54
N GLY A 1086 1.20 40.30 -11.60
CA GLY A 1086 1.06 41.04 -10.34
C GLY A 1086 1.86 40.49 -9.14
N GLY A 1087 2.52 39.33 -9.26
CA GLY A 1087 3.21 38.64 -8.16
C GLY A 1087 2.57 37.28 -7.78
N LEU A 1088 2.75 36.84 -6.53
CA LEU A 1088 2.23 35.55 -6.06
C LEU A 1088 0.75 35.67 -5.63
N THR A 1089 -0.09 34.78 -6.14
CA THR A 1089 -1.53 34.67 -5.82
C THR A 1089 -1.85 33.26 -5.33
N SER A 1090 -2.70 33.17 -4.30
CA SER A 1090 -3.28 31.91 -3.83
C SER A 1090 -4.76 31.82 -4.21
N TYR A 1091 -5.20 30.61 -4.53
CA TYR A 1091 -6.56 30.29 -4.93
C TYR A 1091 -7.14 29.23 -4.00
N SER A 1092 -8.32 29.46 -3.44
CA SER A 1092 -9.12 28.42 -2.79
C SER A 1092 -9.71 27.51 -3.86
N ILE A 1093 -9.63 26.20 -3.62
CA ILE A 1093 -10.29 25.16 -4.40
C ILE A 1093 -11.64 24.87 -3.74
N ASP A 1094 -12.73 24.99 -4.51
CA ASP A 1094 -14.03 24.45 -4.11
C ASP A 1094 -13.95 22.91 -4.04
N PRO A 1095 -14.14 22.26 -2.87
CA PRO A 1095 -14.02 20.80 -2.74
C PRO A 1095 -15.13 20.03 -3.49
N THR A 1096 -16.23 20.70 -3.83
CA THR A 1096 -17.37 20.10 -4.55
C THR A 1096 -17.19 20.18 -6.06
N THR A 1097 -16.75 21.33 -6.60
CA THR A 1097 -16.64 21.59 -8.05
C THR A 1097 -15.21 21.63 -8.61
N GLY A 1098 -14.19 21.86 -7.78
CA GLY A 1098 -12.80 22.09 -8.20
C GLY A 1098 -12.52 23.52 -8.69
N GLY A 1099 -13.53 24.40 -8.68
CA GLY A 1099 -13.39 25.80 -9.11
C GLY A 1099 -12.41 26.60 -8.25
N LEU A 1100 -11.67 27.51 -8.88
CA LEU A 1100 -10.66 28.36 -8.23
C LEU A 1100 -11.22 29.74 -7.89
N THR A 1101 -11.03 30.18 -6.64
CA THR A 1101 -11.39 31.54 -6.17
C THR A 1101 -10.15 32.23 -5.59
N PRO A 1102 -9.75 33.43 -6.05
CA PRO A 1102 -8.55 34.12 -5.56
C PRO A 1102 -8.72 34.65 -4.12
N ASN A 1103 -7.72 34.43 -3.28
CA ASN A 1103 -7.77 34.68 -1.83
C ASN A 1103 -7.24 36.07 -1.42
N GLY A 1104 -7.87 37.12 -1.94
CA GLY A 1104 -7.53 38.51 -1.59
C GLY A 1104 -6.45 39.12 -2.48
N ALA A 1105 -5.76 40.14 -1.96
CA ALA A 1105 -4.81 40.94 -2.74
C ALA A 1105 -3.49 40.20 -3.04
N THR A 1106 -3.09 40.19 -4.31
CA THR A 1106 -1.82 39.65 -4.80
C THR A 1106 -0.62 40.33 -4.13
N ILE A 1107 0.43 39.56 -3.81
CA ILE A 1107 1.67 40.10 -3.22
C ILE A 1107 2.52 40.74 -4.33
N ALA A 1108 2.39 42.06 -4.47
CA ALA A 1108 3.08 42.86 -5.47
C ALA A 1108 4.57 43.06 -5.15
N SER A 1109 5.44 42.32 -5.85
CA SER A 1109 6.88 42.61 -5.95
C SER A 1109 7.63 41.80 -7.02
N VAL A 1110 7.11 40.66 -7.49
CA VAL A 1110 7.84 39.72 -8.37
C VAL A 1110 7.67 40.08 -9.86
N MET A 1111 8.48 41.01 -10.36
CA MET A 1111 8.67 41.23 -11.81
C MET A 1111 9.79 40.33 -12.36
N ASN A 1112 9.53 39.62 -13.47
CA ASN A 1112 10.51 38.77 -14.17
C ASN A 1112 11.32 39.57 -15.22
N ILE A 1113 12.63 39.27 -15.41
CA ILE A 1113 13.46 39.50 -16.64
C ILE A 1113 14.88 38.86 -16.51
N SER A 1114 14.95 37.55 -16.81
CA SER A 1114 16.07 36.92 -17.56
C SER A 1114 17.44 36.55 -16.94
N LYS A 1115 17.86 35.31 -17.31
CA LYS A 1115 19.19 34.88 -17.83
C LYS A 1115 20.28 34.37 -16.84
N VAL A 1116 20.51 33.05 -16.82
CA VAL A 1116 21.53 32.33 -17.63
C VAL A 1116 21.51 30.82 -17.31
N ILE A 1117 21.16 30.00 -18.31
CA ILE A 1117 21.65 28.64 -18.66
C ILE A 1117 20.70 28.07 -19.75
N PRO A 1118 21.15 27.24 -20.70
CA PRO A 1118 20.28 26.71 -21.76
C PRO A 1118 19.24 25.68 -21.29
N ALA A 1119 18.20 25.49 -22.12
CA ALA A 1119 17.46 24.23 -22.18
C ALA A 1119 18.35 23.13 -22.84
N PRO A 1120 17.98 21.82 -22.76
CA PRO A 1120 18.93 20.70 -22.64
C PRO A 1120 19.97 20.56 -23.76
#